data_AF-A0A4R6VFN7-F1
#
_entry.id   AF-A0A4R6VFN7-F1
#
_cell.length_a   1.000
_cell.length_b   1.000
_cell.length_c   1.000
_cell.angle_alpha   90.00
_cell.angle_beta   90.00
_cell.angle_gamma   90.00
#
_symmetry.space_group_name_H-M   'P 1'
#
loop_
_entity.id
_entity.type
_entity.pdbx_description
1 polymer ?
#
loop_
_entity_poly.entity_id
_entity_poly.type
_entity_poly.pdbx_seq_one_letter_code
_entity_poly.pdbx_strand_id
1 'polypeptide(L)'
;MIGRLVAVVLLAVVGVYAVILEGPPDPVPASAPPGDFSAERAVATVDQLARVPRPIGSPASDAARDALVGQLAAEGLASRVEATASIAAEEGQARAARVENVVATLPGTDPTGQVVLMAHYDSVAAGPGAADDMSGVATILETVRALRAGPPLRNDVTVVLTDGEEAGLHGARAWVRDQLPRDRPTVVLNWEARGVSGPSMLFQTSPGNAGLVDAWARSVPAPRGDSSQVEIYRFLPNDTDLSPVLDAGRPGMNSAFIGGAEQYHTPGDVPPNLSPASVQNHGGNALALTRTLGSSDLAPLDPVASGAPASGDSTYFTVLGRTVTYDSWWAWPVAGLALLLALVLVVVARVRRQATISGVVGGFFGYLLSLVLGLAVGIGFWQALVAIRPSYADTGPFVGRPLMYEIAAGLAAFVVVTLMVSLLRRRPGGMAFAAGSLLVLALLAIGLAVVAPGSVFLLAWPVVGLALGLTVVALAGERPWLAVPFFVLGAVPAVALLIPFAVASYGVAGVSDGLPVALFVLVGVPIAAGLSALPRPGQVRGYALPIMALVWVLILAAGGLFLDRPDARTPQGASLDYALDADTGVARWVTTDTAPADWTRSYTPDAPAQLPAFDEPVSTGQAPPLPVPGPVTVAARTPDGVRLQVSSPRGAPTIAVRSDVPAFSVTVSYPGRPPVSTPLAGGPLRLQLDDVPREGALVDLQLAGPATLLVDDQTLGLAQVPTFRPRPPELRQARGNESDRVIVTRRVDVP
;
A
#
# COMPACT_ATOMS: atom_id res chain seq x y z
N MET A 1 4.21 31.84 30.75
CA MET A 1 5.18 31.22 29.81
C MET A 1 5.45 29.75 30.16
N ILE A 2 5.86 29.44 31.40
CA ILE A 2 6.25 28.09 31.84
C ILE A 2 5.14 27.04 31.59
N GLY A 3 3.89 27.28 31.98
CA GLY A 3 2.80 26.29 31.83
C GLY A 3 2.49 25.88 30.38
N ARG A 4 2.58 26.80 29.41
CA ARG A 4 2.38 26.46 27.98
C ARG A 4 3.55 25.70 27.41
N LEU A 5 4.77 26.08 27.79
CA LEU A 5 5.98 25.35 27.38
C LEU A 5 5.95 23.92 27.93
N VAL A 6 5.59 23.75 29.21
CA VAL A 6 5.40 22.43 29.82
C VAL A 6 4.36 21.62 29.05
N ALA A 7 3.20 22.21 28.71
CA ALA A 7 2.18 21.51 27.92
C ALA A 7 2.72 21.07 26.54
N VAL A 8 3.40 21.96 25.82
CA VAL A 8 4.01 21.63 24.51
C VAL A 8 5.04 20.51 24.63
N VAL A 9 5.93 20.59 25.61
CA VAL A 9 6.97 19.57 25.84
C VAL A 9 6.34 18.22 26.19
N LEU A 10 5.36 18.18 27.09
CA LEU A 10 4.66 16.95 27.46
C LEU A 10 3.94 16.33 26.26
N LEU A 11 3.24 17.14 25.47
CA LEU A 11 2.56 16.65 24.26
C LEU A 11 3.56 16.18 23.20
N ALA A 12 4.69 16.86 23.02
CA ALA A 12 5.75 16.41 22.12
C ALA A 12 6.33 15.06 22.59
N VAL A 13 6.58 14.89 23.89
CA VAL A 13 7.05 13.61 24.46
C VAL A 13 6.02 12.50 24.23
N VAL A 14 4.73 12.76 24.45
CA VAL A 14 3.66 11.78 24.19
C VAL A 14 3.60 11.40 22.71
N GLY A 15 3.71 12.38 21.80
CA GLY A 15 3.69 12.12 20.36
C GLY A 15 4.90 11.30 19.89
N VAL A 16 6.10 11.66 20.33
CA VAL A 16 7.33 10.91 20.02
C VAL A 16 7.25 9.49 20.61
N TYR A 17 6.80 9.37 21.86
CA TYR A 17 6.64 8.07 22.51
C TYR A 17 5.60 7.19 21.78
N ALA A 18 4.48 7.76 21.34
CA ALA A 18 3.48 7.05 20.55
C ALA A 18 4.07 6.51 19.24
N VAL A 19 4.85 7.33 18.51
CA VAL A 19 5.53 6.90 17.27
C VAL A 19 6.54 5.78 17.53
N ILE A 20 7.33 5.87 18.61
CA ILE A 20 8.31 4.84 18.97
C ILE A 20 7.60 3.50 19.26
N LEU A 21 6.45 3.54 19.93
CA LEU A 21 5.69 2.34 20.26
C LEU A 21 5.06 1.64 19.04
N GLU A 22 4.94 2.32 17.90
CA GLU A 22 4.46 1.71 16.65
C GLU A 22 5.57 0.91 15.93
N GLY A 23 6.82 0.97 16.37
CA GLY A 23 7.91 0.20 15.76
C GLY A 23 7.75 -1.33 15.87
N PRO A 24 8.40 -2.09 14.97
CA PRO A 24 8.47 -3.55 15.07
C PRO A 24 9.30 -4.01 16.29
N PRO A 25 9.11 -5.23 16.80
CA PRO A 25 9.93 -5.81 17.86
C PRO A 25 11.32 -6.21 17.37
N ASP A 26 12.24 -6.48 18.30
CA ASP A 26 13.58 -6.97 17.98
C ASP A 26 13.54 -8.36 17.31
N PRO A 27 14.41 -8.64 16.33
CA PRO A 27 14.47 -9.93 15.65
C PRO A 27 14.96 -11.06 16.57
N VAL A 28 14.39 -12.25 16.39
CA VAL A 28 14.72 -13.44 17.19
C VAL A 28 15.72 -14.33 16.45
N PRO A 29 16.81 -14.79 17.11
CA PRO A 29 17.87 -15.55 16.46
C PRO A 29 17.47 -16.99 16.14
N ALA A 30 18.22 -17.63 15.25
CA ALA A 30 17.97 -18.99 14.77
C ALA A 30 18.14 -20.07 15.85
N SER A 31 18.78 -19.73 16.97
CA SER A 31 18.91 -20.58 18.16
C SER A 31 17.66 -20.61 19.04
N ALA A 32 16.63 -19.81 18.73
CA ALA A 32 15.38 -19.81 19.46
C ALA A 32 14.69 -21.19 19.42
N PRO A 33 13.90 -21.53 20.45
CA PRO A 33 13.19 -22.81 20.53
C PRO A 33 12.47 -23.19 19.22
N PRO A 34 12.40 -24.48 18.87
CA PRO A 34 11.79 -24.91 17.61
C PRO A 34 10.32 -24.48 17.45
N GLY A 35 9.58 -24.34 18.55
CA GLY A 35 8.18 -23.88 18.54
C GLY A 35 8.02 -22.36 18.40
N ASP A 36 9.10 -21.58 18.38
CA ASP A 36 9.05 -20.14 18.24
C ASP A 36 9.35 -19.72 16.79
N PHE A 37 8.79 -18.59 16.37
CA PHE A 37 9.13 -17.97 15.10
C PHE A 37 10.48 -17.25 15.22
N SER A 38 11.41 -17.51 14.30
CA SER A 38 12.69 -16.79 14.20
C SER A 38 12.80 -16.07 12.87
N ALA A 39 12.97 -14.75 12.94
CA ALA A 39 13.28 -13.93 11.77
C ALA A 39 14.62 -14.33 11.13
N GLU A 40 15.63 -14.76 11.89
CA GLU A 40 16.90 -15.20 11.29
C GLU A 40 16.73 -16.44 10.41
N ARG A 41 15.88 -17.41 10.81
CA ARG A 41 15.54 -18.58 9.97
C ARG A 41 14.74 -18.17 8.73
N ALA A 42 13.74 -17.31 8.89
CA ALA A 42 12.93 -16.83 7.76
C ALA A 42 13.77 -16.00 6.76
N VAL A 43 14.61 -15.09 7.24
CA VAL A 43 15.50 -14.27 6.38
C VAL A 43 16.49 -15.14 5.62
N ALA A 44 16.95 -16.27 6.18
CA ALA A 44 17.79 -17.21 5.43
C ALA A 44 17.09 -17.79 4.19
N THR A 45 15.77 -18.02 4.25
CA THR A 45 14.97 -18.42 3.08
C THR A 45 14.91 -17.29 2.05
N VAL A 46 14.70 -16.05 2.49
CA VAL A 46 14.71 -14.87 1.60
C VAL A 46 16.08 -14.73 0.93
N ASP A 47 17.16 -14.85 1.68
CA ASP A 47 18.53 -14.82 1.18
C ASP A 47 18.79 -15.92 0.14
N GLN A 48 18.10 -17.06 0.22
CA GLN A 48 18.27 -18.15 -0.74
C GLN A 48 17.49 -17.91 -2.03
N LEU A 49 16.24 -17.45 -1.90
CA LEU A 49 15.27 -17.45 -3.01
C LEU A 49 15.09 -16.09 -3.69
N ALA A 50 15.45 -14.98 -3.03
CA ALA A 50 15.25 -13.62 -3.52
C ALA A 50 16.52 -12.87 -3.93
N ARG A 51 17.40 -13.54 -4.69
CA ARG A 51 18.63 -12.90 -5.23
C ARG A 51 18.48 -12.33 -6.64
N VAL A 52 17.48 -12.80 -7.39
CA VAL A 52 17.20 -12.39 -8.76
C VAL A 52 15.70 -12.16 -8.91
N PRO A 53 15.25 -11.28 -9.83
CA PRO A 53 13.84 -11.13 -10.15
C PRO A 53 13.21 -12.45 -10.61
N ARG A 54 11.97 -12.69 -10.18
CA ARG A 54 11.15 -13.87 -10.46
C ARG A 54 9.78 -13.50 -11.06
N PRO A 55 9.71 -12.70 -12.14
CA PRO A 55 8.43 -12.46 -12.80
C PRO A 55 7.81 -13.76 -13.30
N ILE A 56 6.48 -13.82 -13.32
CA ILE A 56 5.71 -14.96 -13.81
C ILE A 56 6.23 -15.44 -15.18
N GLY A 57 6.33 -16.77 -15.34
CA GLY A 57 6.87 -17.42 -16.55
C GLY A 57 8.38 -17.28 -16.75
N SER A 58 9.12 -16.68 -15.82
CA SER A 58 10.58 -16.69 -15.86
C SER A 58 11.15 -18.01 -15.32
N PRO A 59 12.32 -18.46 -15.80
CA PRO A 59 13.01 -19.62 -15.22
C PRO A 59 13.35 -19.47 -13.74
N ALA A 60 13.49 -18.23 -13.25
CA ALA A 60 13.73 -17.93 -11.85
C ALA A 60 12.47 -18.16 -10.99
N SER A 61 11.28 -17.84 -11.51
CA SER A 61 10.01 -18.16 -10.87
C SER A 61 9.81 -19.68 -10.79
N ASP A 62 10.05 -20.41 -11.88
CA ASP A 62 10.01 -21.89 -11.90
C ASP A 62 10.95 -22.52 -10.86
N ALA A 63 12.19 -22.03 -10.79
CA ALA A 63 13.17 -22.52 -9.83
C ALA A 63 12.78 -22.23 -8.37
N ALA A 64 12.13 -21.07 -8.13
CA ALA A 64 11.61 -20.75 -6.81
C ALA A 64 10.44 -21.67 -6.44
N ARG A 65 9.47 -21.88 -7.32
CA ARG A 65 8.38 -22.86 -7.14
C ARG A 65 8.92 -24.23 -6.74
N ASP A 66 9.88 -24.76 -7.50
CA ASP A 66 10.47 -26.08 -7.24
C ASP A 66 11.21 -26.12 -5.90
N ALA A 67 11.93 -25.05 -5.55
CA ALA A 67 12.58 -24.94 -4.25
C ALA A 67 11.58 -24.89 -3.09
N LEU A 68 10.47 -24.17 -3.24
CA LEU A 68 9.40 -24.07 -2.25
C LEU A 68 8.70 -25.42 -2.03
N VAL A 69 8.41 -26.15 -3.11
CA VAL A 69 7.94 -27.54 -3.05
C VAL A 69 8.89 -28.42 -2.24
N GLY A 70 10.20 -28.29 -2.48
CA GLY A 70 11.24 -29.00 -1.74
C GLY A 70 11.31 -28.63 -0.26
N GLN A 71 11.19 -27.34 0.09
CA GLN A 71 11.19 -26.87 1.48
C GLN A 71 9.96 -27.37 2.26
N LEU A 72 8.78 -27.31 1.65
CA LEU A 72 7.56 -27.87 2.25
C LEU A 72 7.66 -29.39 2.46
N ALA A 73 8.27 -30.12 1.51
CA ALA A 73 8.52 -31.55 1.63
C ALA A 73 9.54 -31.88 2.74
N ALA A 74 10.57 -31.05 2.93
CA ALA A 74 11.51 -31.18 4.05
C ALA A 74 10.81 -30.99 5.41
N GLU A 75 9.77 -30.15 5.44
CA GLU A 75 8.85 -30.03 6.57
C GLU A 75 7.78 -31.14 6.60
N GLY A 76 7.90 -32.18 5.78
CA GLY A 76 7.00 -33.32 5.79
C GLY A 76 5.58 -33.02 5.29
N LEU A 77 5.37 -31.91 4.58
CA LEU A 77 4.10 -31.63 3.92
C LEU A 77 4.17 -32.11 2.47
N ALA A 78 3.16 -32.87 2.05
CA ALA A 78 2.96 -33.19 0.64
C ALA A 78 2.40 -31.95 -0.06
N SER A 79 3.21 -31.33 -0.90
CA SER A 79 2.85 -30.18 -1.73
C SER A 79 2.30 -30.64 -3.09
N ARG A 80 1.35 -29.87 -3.63
CA ARG A 80 0.83 -30.00 -4.99
C ARG A 80 1.06 -28.70 -5.74
N VAL A 81 1.48 -28.81 -6.99
CA VAL A 81 1.52 -27.67 -7.92
C VAL A 81 0.20 -27.63 -8.66
N GLU A 82 -0.55 -26.54 -8.47
CA GLU A 82 -1.81 -26.30 -9.14
C GLU A 82 -1.59 -25.61 -10.47
N ALA A 83 -1.38 -26.45 -11.48
CA ALA A 83 -1.19 -26.03 -12.85
C ALA A 83 -2.55 -25.70 -13.52
N THR A 84 -2.91 -24.42 -13.63
CA THR A 84 -4.14 -23.97 -14.32
C THR A 84 -3.89 -22.69 -15.15
N ALA A 85 -4.97 -22.06 -15.61
CA ALA A 85 -4.95 -20.76 -16.28
C ALA A 85 -5.89 -19.78 -15.56
N SER A 86 -5.63 -18.49 -15.69
CA SER A 86 -6.45 -17.42 -15.14
C SER A 86 -6.75 -16.37 -16.21
N ILE A 87 -7.89 -15.70 -16.07
CA ILE A 87 -8.24 -14.52 -16.88
C ILE A 87 -9.11 -13.59 -16.06
N ALA A 88 -8.85 -12.29 -16.16
CA ALA A 88 -9.69 -11.24 -15.62
C ALA A 88 -9.75 -10.06 -16.59
N ALA A 89 -10.85 -9.32 -16.56
CA ALA A 89 -11.00 -8.07 -17.29
C ALA A 89 -11.34 -6.94 -16.34
N GLU A 90 -10.46 -5.95 -16.26
CA GLU A 90 -10.56 -4.80 -15.36
C GLU A 90 -10.21 -3.54 -16.14
N GLU A 91 -10.96 -2.46 -15.91
CA GLU A 91 -10.72 -1.14 -16.52
C GLU A 91 -10.57 -1.15 -18.07
N GLY A 92 -11.21 -2.11 -18.75
CA GLY A 92 -11.14 -2.24 -20.21
C GLY A 92 -9.92 -3.01 -20.74
N GLN A 93 -9.08 -3.55 -19.85
CA GLN A 93 -7.98 -4.46 -20.18
C GLN A 93 -8.28 -5.87 -19.70
N ALA A 94 -8.13 -6.86 -20.57
CA ALA A 94 -8.11 -8.27 -20.19
C ALA A 94 -6.67 -8.74 -19.98
N ARG A 95 -6.44 -9.51 -18.93
CA ARG A 95 -5.16 -10.16 -18.63
C ARG A 95 -5.41 -11.63 -18.42
N ALA A 96 -4.61 -12.48 -19.06
CA ALA A 96 -4.70 -13.93 -18.91
C ALA A 96 -3.30 -14.52 -18.68
N ALA A 97 -3.18 -15.49 -17.79
CA ALA A 97 -1.90 -16.13 -17.51
C ALA A 97 -2.05 -17.65 -17.37
N ARG A 98 -0.96 -18.38 -17.66
CA ARG A 98 -0.77 -19.70 -17.07
C ARG A 98 -0.21 -19.50 -15.66
N VAL A 99 -0.73 -20.27 -14.70
CA VAL A 99 -0.37 -20.12 -13.28
C VAL A 99 -0.01 -21.46 -12.66
N GLU A 100 0.91 -21.42 -11.71
CA GLU A 100 1.35 -22.58 -10.95
C GLU A 100 1.48 -22.28 -9.46
N ASN A 101 0.35 -22.33 -8.75
CA ASN A 101 0.36 -22.16 -7.30
C ASN A 101 0.96 -23.38 -6.60
N VAL A 102 1.63 -23.18 -5.47
CA VAL A 102 2.10 -24.26 -4.59
C VAL A 102 1.16 -24.37 -3.39
N VAL A 103 0.52 -25.52 -3.23
CA VAL A 103 -0.43 -25.76 -2.13
C VAL A 103 0.01 -26.94 -1.28
N ALA A 104 -0.04 -26.80 0.04
CA ALA A 104 0.29 -27.86 0.98
C ALA A 104 -0.58 -27.76 2.23
N THR A 105 -0.96 -28.90 2.83
CA THR A 105 -1.83 -28.91 4.02
C THR A 105 -1.18 -29.65 5.18
N LEU A 106 -1.12 -28.99 6.33
CA LEU A 106 -0.87 -29.61 7.62
C LEU A 106 -2.23 -30.05 8.22
N PRO A 107 -2.50 -31.37 8.30
CA PRO A 107 -3.80 -31.85 8.75
C PRO A 107 -4.04 -31.55 10.24
N GLY A 108 -5.25 -31.12 10.55
CA GLY A 108 -5.74 -30.95 11.91
C GLY A 108 -6.23 -32.25 12.54
N THR A 109 -6.49 -32.24 13.83
CA THR A 109 -6.95 -33.44 14.57
C THR A 109 -8.47 -33.64 14.57
N ASP A 110 -9.23 -32.54 14.46
CA ASP A 110 -10.71 -32.53 14.49
C ASP A 110 -11.22 -31.27 13.76
N PRO A 111 -11.00 -31.16 12.44
CA PRO A 111 -11.15 -29.90 11.73
C PRO A 111 -12.62 -29.49 11.60
N THR A 112 -12.93 -28.27 12.07
CA THR A 112 -14.17 -27.55 11.75
C THR A 112 -14.09 -26.79 10.43
N GLY A 113 -12.88 -26.62 9.91
CA GLY A 113 -12.58 -25.83 8.72
C GLY A 113 -11.10 -25.88 8.39
N GLN A 114 -10.58 -24.82 7.77
CA GLN A 114 -9.16 -24.62 7.52
C GLN A 114 -8.75 -23.16 7.70
N VAL A 115 -7.51 -22.95 8.15
CA VAL A 115 -6.83 -21.65 8.11
C VAL A 115 -5.88 -21.67 6.92
N VAL A 116 -6.03 -20.73 6.01
CA VAL A 116 -5.18 -20.60 4.83
C VAL A 116 -4.12 -19.53 5.10
N LEU A 117 -2.86 -19.86 4.88
CA LEU A 117 -1.74 -18.93 4.87
C LEU A 117 -1.37 -18.66 3.42
N MET A 118 -1.47 -17.40 2.99
CA MET A 118 -1.31 -16.96 1.61
C MET A 118 -0.24 -15.88 1.48
N ALA A 119 0.58 -15.99 0.43
CA ALA A 119 1.64 -15.07 0.03
C ALA A 119 2.05 -15.40 -1.42
N HIS A 120 2.50 -14.42 -2.20
CA HIS A 120 2.94 -14.66 -3.58
C HIS A 120 4.45 -14.87 -3.67
N TYR A 121 4.89 -15.73 -4.59
CA TYR A 121 6.33 -16.05 -4.75
C TYR A 121 6.98 -15.43 -5.98
N ASP A 122 6.17 -14.94 -6.93
CA ASP A 122 6.63 -14.14 -8.05
C ASP A 122 7.09 -12.75 -7.58
N SER A 123 7.73 -12.00 -8.46
CA SER A 123 8.12 -10.61 -8.21
C SER A 123 7.98 -9.79 -9.49
N VAL A 124 7.95 -8.47 -9.40
CA VAL A 124 8.16 -7.64 -10.60
C VAL A 124 9.50 -7.94 -11.30
N ALA A 125 9.55 -7.61 -12.60
CA ALA A 125 10.73 -7.71 -13.43
C ALA A 125 11.90 -6.85 -12.95
N ALA A 126 11.61 -5.69 -12.35
CA ALA A 126 12.63 -4.76 -11.89
C ALA A 126 13.37 -5.22 -10.62
N GLY A 127 12.74 -6.02 -9.76
CA GLY A 127 13.21 -6.25 -8.39
C GLY A 127 13.27 -7.73 -8.04
N PRO A 128 14.27 -8.17 -7.25
CA PRO A 128 14.28 -9.52 -6.68
C PRO A 128 13.17 -9.84 -5.70
N GLY A 129 12.35 -8.89 -5.25
CA GLY A 129 11.18 -9.20 -4.43
C GLY A 129 11.54 -9.85 -3.09
N ALA A 130 12.53 -9.29 -2.38
CA ALA A 130 12.99 -9.85 -1.11
C ALA A 130 12.01 -9.56 0.02
N ALA A 131 11.52 -8.33 0.09
CA ALA A 131 10.35 -7.99 0.88
C ALA A 131 9.08 -8.47 0.19
N ASP A 132 8.95 -8.23 -1.12
CA ASP A 132 7.73 -8.33 -1.92
C ASP A 132 7.75 -9.48 -2.95
N ASP A 133 7.25 -10.68 -2.65
CA ASP A 133 6.78 -11.11 -1.33
C ASP A 133 7.46 -12.39 -0.82
N MET A 134 8.77 -12.53 -1.11
CA MET A 134 9.53 -13.64 -0.52
C MET A 134 9.54 -13.57 1.02
N SER A 135 9.30 -12.40 1.62
CA SER A 135 9.20 -12.25 3.08
C SER A 135 7.91 -12.84 3.66
N GLY A 136 6.76 -12.68 2.99
CA GLY A 136 5.51 -13.37 3.31
C GLY A 136 5.65 -14.88 3.12
N VAL A 137 6.24 -15.33 2.01
CA VAL A 137 6.53 -16.75 1.76
C VAL A 137 7.41 -17.35 2.87
N ALA A 138 8.52 -16.70 3.21
CA ALA A 138 9.42 -17.14 4.29
C ALA A 138 8.72 -17.13 5.66
N THR A 139 7.84 -16.16 5.90
CA THR A 139 7.01 -16.09 7.11
C THR A 139 6.09 -17.31 7.23
N ILE A 140 5.47 -17.74 6.13
CA ILE A 140 4.60 -18.93 6.11
C ILE A 140 5.42 -20.19 6.37
N LEU A 141 6.56 -20.37 5.70
CA LEU A 141 7.40 -21.56 5.85
C LEU A 141 7.93 -21.74 7.28
N GLU A 142 8.45 -20.66 7.89
CA GLU A 142 8.92 -20.69 9.28
C GLU A 142 7.75 -20.87 10.27
N THR A 143 6.55 -20.34 9.96
CA THR A 143 5.33 -20.57 10.74
C THR A 143 4.96 -22.06 10.73
N VAL A 144 4.94 -22.70 9.56
CA VAL A 144 4.63 -24.13 9.44
C VAL A 144 5.65 -24.99 10.19
N ARG A 145 6.96 -24.69 10.06
CA ARG A 145 8.02 -25.35 10.83
C ARG A 145 7.79 -25.23 12.34
N ALA A 146 7.44 -24.03 12.83
CA ALA A 146 7.17 -23.78 14.25
C ALA A 146 5.88 -24.46 14.76
N LEU A 147 4.86 -24.58 13.91
CA LEU A 147 3.63 -25.32 14.23
C LEU A 147 3.89 -26.81 14.38
N ARG A 148 4.70 -27.41 13.51
CA ARG A 148 5.07 -28.83 13.57
C ARG A 148 5.88 -29.22 14.80
N ALA A 149 6.64 -28.27 15.36
CA ALA A 149 7.33 -28.46 16.62
C ALA A 149 6.42 -28.30 17.85
N GLY A 150 5.19 -27.81 17.66
CA GLY A 150 4.19 -27.61 18.70
C GLY A 150 3.13 -28.73 18.76
N PRO A 151 2.12 -28.57 19.65
CA PRO A 151 0.98 -29.48 19.67
C PRO A 151 0.19 -29.37 18.35
N PRO A 152 -0.43 -30.48 17.89
CA PRO A 152 -1.23 -30.46 16.68
C PRO A 152 -2.46 -29.57 16.88
N LEU A 153 -2.85 -28.86 15.80
CA LEU A 153 -4.00 -27.98 15.80
C LEU A 153 -5.30 -28.75 15.52
N ARG A 154 -6.42 -28.13 15.87
CA ARG A 154 -7.75 -28.70 15.62
C ARG A 154 -8.07 -28.68 14.13
N ASN A 155 -7.93 -27.52 13.49
CA ASN A 155 -8.23 -27.27 12.08
C ASN A 155 -7.00 -27.52 11.20
N ASP A 156 -7.27 -27.79 9.93
CA ASP A 156 -6.23 -27.85 8.91
C ASP A 156 -5.57 -26.47 8.74
N VAL A 157 -4.26 -26.47 8.50
CA VAL A 157 -3.53 -25.28 8.05
C VAL A 157 -3.08 -25.54 6.61
N THR A 158 -3.63 -24.77 5.68
CA THR A 158 -3.31 -24.89 4.25
C THR A 158 -2.42 -23.72 3.84
N VAL A 159 -1.24 -24.03 3.32
CA VAL A 159 -0.35 -23.07 2.67
C VAL A 159 -0.78 -22.93 1.21
N VAL A 160 -0.91 -21.70 0.73
CA VAL A 160 -1.16 -21.36 -0.67
C VAL A 160 -0.15 -20.30 -1.08
N LEU A 161 0.89 -20.71 -1.80
CA LEU A 161 1.87 -19.79 -2.39
C LEU A 161 1.46 -19.54 -3.84
N THR A 162 1.06 -18.32 -4.12
CA THR A 162 0.44 -17.89 -5.38
C THR A 162 1.49 -17.45 -6.40
N ASP A 163 1.16 -17.67 -7.67
CA ASP A 163 1.95 -17.24 -8.84
C ASP A 163 1.21 -16.13 -9.59
N GLY A 164 1.93 -15.14 -10.10
CA GLY A 164 1.38 -14.08 -10.93
C GLY A 164 0.52 -13.06 -10.21
N GLU A 165 0.81 -12.76 -8.94
CA GLU A 165 0.19 -11.65 -8.22
C GLU A 165 0.49 -10.34 -8.97
N GLU A 166 1.76 -10.15 -9.32
CA GLU A 166 2.32 -8.92 -9.88
C GLU A 166 1.85 -8.65 -11.33
N ALA A 167 1.34 -9.69 -11.97
CA ALA A 167 0.75 -9.65 -13.31
C ALA A 167 -0.78 -9.50 -13.27
N GLY A 168 -1.38 -9.40 -12.09
CA GLY A 168 -2.81 -9.22 -11.86
C GLY A 168 -3.45 -10.39 -11.14
N LEU A 169 -2.95 -10.77 -9.96
CA LEU A 169 -3.59 -11.69 -9.00
C LEU A 169 -3.97 -13.04 -9.62
N HIS A 170 -3.24 -13.50 -10.64
CA HIS A 170 -3.69 -14.62 -11.47
C HIS A 170 -3.80 -15.89 -10.64
N GLY A 171 -2.82 -16.13 -9.76
CA GLY A 171 -2.75 -17.28 -8.87
C GLY A 171 -3.90 -17.31 -7.87
N ALA A 172 -4.17 -16.22 -7.14
CA ALA A 172 -5.28 -16.16 -6.20
C ALA A 172 -6.64 -16.30 -6.90
N ARG A 173 -6.87 -15.62 -8.03
CA ARG A 173 -8.11 -15.74 -8.81
C ARG A 173 -8.35 -17.19 -9.23
N ALA A 174 -7.32 -17.87 -9.69
CA ALA A 174 -7.39 -19.28 -10.06
C ALA A 174 -7.67 -20.18 -8.85
N TRP A 175 -7.01 -19.95 -7.71
CA TRP A 175 -7.23 -20.72 -6.49
C TRP A 175 -8.64 -20.55 -5.94
N VAL A 176 -9.16 -19.32 -5.88
CA VAL A 176 -10.54 -19.04 -5.45
C VAL A 176 -11.56 -19.75 -6.33
N ARG A 177 -11.34 -19.74 -7.65
CA ARG A 177 -12.23 -20.40 -8.61
C ARG A 177 -12.22 -21.92 -8.47
N ASP A 178 -11.05 -22.53 -8.37
CA ASP A 178 -10.88 -23.97 -8.55
C ASP A 178 -10.78 -24.75 -7.23
N GLN A 179 -10.37 -24.10 -6.13
CA GLN A 179 -9.83 -24.81 -4.94
C GLN A 179 -10.44 -24.35 -3.62
N LEU A 180 -10.99 -23.13 -3.55
CA LEU A 180 -11.64 -22.64 -2.34
C LEU A 180 -12.96 -23.40 -2.12
N PRO A 181 -13.07 -24.24 -1.07
CA PRO A 181 -14.23 -25.09 -0.86
C PRO A 181 -15.47 -24.27 -0.47
N ARG A 182 -16.61 -24.55 -1.10
CA ARG A 182 -17.86 -23.78 -0.89
C ARG A 182 -18.52 -24.02 0.46
N ASP A 183 -18.45 -25.25 0.97
CA ASP A 183 -19.19 -25.77 2.12
C ASP A 183 -18.29 -26.06 3.34
N ARG A 184 -17.05 -25.58 3.30
CA ARG A 184 -16.08 -25.75 4.38
C ARG A 184 -15.61 -24.39 4.89
N PRO A 185 -15.79 -24.08 6.19
CA PRO A 185 -15.28 -22.86 6.79
C PRO A 185 -13.79 -22.66 6.49
N THR A 186 -13.44 -21.51 5.91
CA THR A 186 -12.09 -21.19 5.47
C THR A 186 -11.78 -19.74 5.83
N VAL A 187 -10.76 -19.51 6.66
CA VAL A 187 -10.26 -18.16 6.97
C VAL A 187 -8.90 -17.97 6.29
N VAL A 188 -8.75 -16.92 5.48
CA VAL A 188 -7.50 -16.64 4.77
C VAL A 188 -6.70 -15.55 5.48
N LEU A 189 -5.42 -15.81 5.73
CA LEU A 189 -4.45 -14.86 6.24
C LEU A 189 -3.42 -14.60 5.14
N ASN A 190 -3.50 -13.42 4.53
CA ASN A 190 -2.57 -12.96 3.49
C ASN A 190 -1.45 -12.11 4.12
N TRP A 191 -0.24 -12.34 3.65
CA TRP A 191 0.99 -11.70 4.11
C TRP A 191 1.62 -11.01 2.91
N GLU A 192 2.03 -9.76 3.08
CA GLU A 192 2.42 -8.85 2.00
C GLU A 192 3.49 -7.84 2.43
N ALA A 193 4.09 -7.15 1.46
CA ALA A 193 4.98 -6.04 1.72
C ALA A 193 4.89 -4.93 0.67
N ARG A 194 4.83 -3.67 1.10
CA ARG A 194 4.91 -2.48 0.22
C ARG A 194 6.13 -1.61 0.52
N GLY A 195 7.15 -2.22 1.10
CA GLY A 195 8.38 -1.60 1.57
C GLY A 195 9.29 -2.68 2.15
N VAL A 196 10.46 -2.28 2.64
CA VAL A 196 11.49 -3.23 3.15
C VAL A 196 11.60 -3.23 4.67
N SER A 197 10.83 -2.39 5.37
CA SER A 197 10.91 -2.20 6.82
C SER A 197 9.59 -1.71 7.44
N GLY A 198 9.60 -1.45 8.76
CA GLY A 198 8.44 -0.97 9.51
C GLY A 198 7.62 -2.09 10.16
N PRO A 199 6.56 -1.75 10.91
CA PRO A 199 5.69 -2.72 11.55
C PRO A 199 4.81 -3.48 10.55
N SER A 200 4.43 -4.72 10.91
CA SER A 200 3.43 -5.50 10.18
C SER A 200 2.03 -5.05 10.53
N MET A 201 1.45 -4.18 9.70
CA MET A 201 0.14 -3.57 9.93
C MET A 201 -0.99 -4.44 9.37
N LEU A 202 -2.02 -4.72 10.17
CA LEU A 202 -3.29 -5.24 9.67
C LEU A 202 -4.03 -4.09 8.95
N PHE A 203 -4.07 -4.14 7.62
CA PHE A 203 -4.57 -3.02 6.81
C PHE A 203 -5.82 -3.36 5.99
N GLN A 204 -6.19 -4.64 5.85
CA GLN A 204 -7.38 -5.06 5.13
C GLN A 204 -8.01 -6.27 5.85
N THR A 205 -9.35 -6.30 5.90
CA THR A 205 -10.12 -7.42 6.46
C THR A 205 -11.42 -7.60 5.67
N SER A 206 -11.99 -8.80 5.68
CA SER A 206 -13.35 -9.03 5.16
C SER A 206 -14.39 -8.17 5.90
N PRO A 207 -15.56 -7.89 5.31
CA PRO A 207 -16.72 -7.44 6.07
C PRO A 207 -17.12 -8.47 7.15
N GLY A 208 -17.80 -8.02 8.20
CA GLY A 208 -18.19 -8.86 9.33
C GLY A 208 -16.98 -9.37 10.13
N ASN A 209 -15.97 -8.51 10.32
CA ASN A 209 -14.67 -8.91 10.86
C ASN A 209 -14.58 -9.03 12.39
N ALA A 210 -15.65 -8.83 13.17
CA ALA A 210 -15.52 -8.72 14.63
C ALA A 210 -14.88 -9.95 15.28
N GLY A 211 -15.27 -11.16 14.87
CA GLY A 211 -14.67 -12.40 15.39
C GLY A 211 -13.20 -12.56 14.98
N LEU A 212 -12.86 -12.14 13.76
CA LEU A 212 -11.49 -12.12 13.25
C LEU A 212 -10.62 -11.13 14.05
N VAL A 213 -11.07 -9.88 14.20
CA VAL A 213 -10.36 -8.83 14.94
C VAL A 213 -10.20 -9.20 16.43
N ASP A 214 -11.18 -9.86 17.05
CA ASP A 214 -11.07 -10.38 18.42
C ASP A 214 -10.00 -11.49 18.54
N ALA A 215 -9.93 -12.40 17.56
CA ALA A 215 -8.86 -13.39 17.50
C ALA A 215 -7.48 -12.73 17.35
N TRP A 216 -7.35 -11.74 16.45
CA TRP A 216 -6.13 -10.97 16.26
C TRP A 216 -5.71 -10.22 17.52
N ALA A 217 -6.57 -9.36 18.06
CA ALA A 217 -6.25 -8.48 19.19
C ALA A 217 -5.84 -9.23 20.47
N ARG A 218 -6.33 -10.47 20.68
CA ARG A 218 -5.99 -11.29 21.86
C ARG A 218 -4.76 -12.18 21.67
N SER A 219 -4.38 -12.50 20.43
CA SER A 219 -3.35 -13.50 20.15
C SER A 219 -2.02 -12.90 19.71
N VAL A 220 -2.03 -11.82 18.94
CA VAL A 220 -0.81 -11.33 18.29
C VAL A 220 0.12 -10.62 19.30
N PRO A 221 1.44 -10.89 19.29
CA PRO A 221 2.35 -10.33 20.30
C PRO A 221 2.57 -8.82 20.16
N ALA A 222 2.56 -8.30 18.93
CA ALA A 222 2.80 -6.90 18.61
C ALA A 222 1.78 -6.42 17.56
N PRO A 223 0.52 -6.16 17.98
CA PRO A 223 -0.55 -5.67 17.10
C PRO A 223 -0.21 -4.29 16.56
N ARG A 224 -0.30 -4.14 15.23
CA ARG A 224 -0.08 -2.90 14.48
C ARG A 224 -1.12 -2.80 13.37
N GLY A 225 -1.39 -1.58 12.93
CA GLY A 225 -2.53 -1.31 12.05
C GLY A 225 -3.79 -0.93 12.84
N ASP A 226 -4.76 -0.40 12.12
CA ASP A 226 -6.01 0.11 12.69
C ASP A 226 -7.13 0.10 11.64
N SER A 227 -8.38 0.14 12.10
CA SER A 227 -9.54 0.04 11.24
C SER A 227 -9.69 1.19 10.25
N SER A 228 -8.98 2.32 10.41
CA SER A 228 -9.01 3.37 9.39
C SER A 228 -8.26 2.96 8.12
N GLN A 229 -7.23 2.12 8.25
CA GLN A 229 -6.48 1.59 7.11
C GLN A 229 -7.36 0.65 6.28
N VAL A 230 -8.18 -0.16 6.95
CA VAL A 230 -9.20 -1.01 6.29
C VAL A 230 -10.19 -0.15 5.50
N GLU A 231 -10.69 0.93 6.09
CA GLU A 231 -11.63 1.82 5.39
C GLU A 231 -10.96 2.56 4.22
N ILE A 232 -9.72 3.02 4.38
CA ILE A 232 -8.98 3.70 3.30
C ILE A 232 -8.72 2.74 2.14
N TYR A 233 -8.24 1.52 2.45
CA TYR A 233 -7.86 0.54 1.43
C TYR A 233 -9.06 0.13 0.55
N ARG A 234 -10.28 0.06 1.10
CA ARG A 234 -11.52 -0.18 0.34
C ARG A 234 -11.79 0.82 -0.79
N PHE A 235 -11.19 2.01 -0.75
CA PHE A 235 -11.36 3.05 -1.77
C PHE A 235 -10.14 3.22 -2.68
N LEU A 236 -9.06 2.50 -2.42
CA LEU A 236 -7.88 2.52 -3.27
C LEU A 236 -8.05 1.52 -4.42
N PRO A 237 -7.54 1.81 -5.63
CA PRO A 237 -7.48 0.86 -6.74
C PRO A 237 -6.34 -0.15 -6.55
N ASN A 238 -6.04 -0.51 -5.31
CA ASN A 238 -4.96 -1.40 -4.94
C ASN A 238 -5.58 -2.73 -4.51
N ASP A 239 -4.99 -3.82 -4.96
CA ASP A 239 -5.39 -5.17 -4.61
C ASP A 239 -4.19 -6.01 -4.19
N THR A 240 -4.49 -7.20 -3.68
CA THR A 240 -3.54 -8.26 -3.32
C THR A 240 -4.24 -9.60 -3.53
N ASP A 241 -3.55 -10.71 -3.28
CA ASP A 241 -4.14 -12.04 -3.34
C ASP A 241 -5.31 -12.27 -2.37
N LEU A 242 -5.51 -11.42 -1.35
CA LEU A 242 -6.71 -11.46 -0.54
C LEU A 242 -7.95 -10.94 -1.29
N SER A 243 -7.82 -10.00 -2.22
CA SER A 243 -8.96 -9.35 -2.88
C SER A 243 -9.92 -10.36 -3.55
N PRO A 244 -9.45 -11.35 -4.36
CA PRO A 244 -10.33 -12.38 -4.92
C PRO A 244 -11.09 -13.21 -3.87
N VAL A 245 -10.51 -13.40 -2.68
CA VAL A 245 -11.15 -14.11 -1.56
C VAL A 245 -12.30 -13.27 -1.00
N LEU A 246 -12.08 -11.96 -0.82
CA LEU A 246 -13.09 -11.04 -0.33
C LEU A 246 -14.24 -10.87 -1.33
N ASP A 247 -13.93 -10.83 -2.63
CA ASP A 247 -14.93 -10.78 -3.71
C ASP A 247 -15.81 -12.03 -3.74
N ALA A 248 -15.26 -13.19 -3.36
CA ALA A 248 -16.03 -14.42 -3.15
C ALA A 248 -16.84 -14.41 -1.85
N GLY A 249 -16.81 -13.31 -1.08
CA GLY A 249 -17.50 -13.15 0.20
C GLY A 249 -16.88 -13.95 1.34
N ARG A 250 -15.65 -14.43 1.20
CA ARG A 250 -14.99 -15.31 2.18
C ARG A 250 -14.15 -14.52 3.18
N PRO A 251 -14.04 -14.98 4.43
CA PRO A 251 -13.40 -14.22 5.50
C PRO A 251 -11.88 -14.24 5.38
N GLY A 252 -11.25 -13.11 5.69
CA GLY A 252 -9.80 -13.05 5.73
C GLY A 252 -9.22 -11.73 6.22
N MET A 253 -7.89 -11.72 6.37
CA MET A 253 -7.08 -10.61 6.85
C MET A 253 -5.82 -10.45 5.99
N ASN A 254 -5.41 -9.20 5.76
CA ASN A 254 -4.18 -8.87 5.06
C ASN A 254 -3.27 -8.04 5.95
N SER A 255 -2.00 -8.44 6.05
CA SER A 255 -1.00 -7.71 6.82
C SER A 255 0.19 -7.35 5.95
N ALA A 256 0.68 -6.11 6.07
CA ALA A 256 1.87 -5.65 5.36
C ALA A 256 2.73 -4.70 6.17
N PHE A 257 4.03 -4.69 5.90
CA PHE A 257 4.92 -3.59 6.30
C PHE A 257 5.25 -2.73 5.08
N ILE A 258 5.32 -1.40 5.28
CA ILE A 258 5.37 -0.42 4.19
C ILE A 258 6.52 0.60 4.31
N GLY A 259 7.35 0.50 5.35
CA GLY A 259 8.48 1.42 5.55
C GLY A 259 9.58 1.15 4.53
N GLY A 260 10.25 2.20 4.05
CA GLY A 260 11.25 2.05 2.98
C GLY A 260 10.64 1.82 1.60
N ALA A 261 9.44 2.36 1.35
CA ALA A 261 8.69 2.21 0.11
C ALA A 261 9.41 2.74 -1.15
N GLU A 262 10.50 3.49 -1.01
CA GLU A 262 11.40 3.87 -2.11
C GLU A 262 12.11 2.66 -2.76
N GLN A 263 12.19 1.52 -2.06
CA GLN A 263 12.76 0.27 -2.57
C GLN A 263 11.74 -0.67 -3.22
N TYR A 264 10.46 -0.52 -2.89
CA TYR A 264 9.35 -1.33 -3.42
C TYR A 264 9.29 -1.29 -4.95
N HIS A 265 9.11 -2.46 -5.58
CA HIS A 265 9.13 -2.66 -7.04
C HIS A 265 10.41 -2.15 -7.74
N THR A 266 11.56 -2.17 -7.07
CA THR A 266 12.83 -1.72 -7.67
C THR A 266 13.93 -2.78 -7.53
N PRO A 267 15.05 -2.65 -8.27
CA PRO A 267 16.25 -3.47 -8.03
C PRO A 267 16.82 -3.39 -6.60
N GLY A 268 16.35 -2.44 -5.78
CA GLY A 268 16.73 -2.30 -4.39
C GLY A 268 15.90 -3.13 -3.42
N ASP A 269 14.85 -3.82 -3.86
CA ASP A 269 14.17 -4.82 -3.02
C ASP A 269 14.97 -6.13 -2.99
N VAL A 270 16.03 -6.11 -2.19
CA VAL A 270 17.02 -7.19 -2.04
C VAL A 270 17.18 -7.58 -0.58
N PRO A 271 17.64 -8.82 -0.28
CA PRO A 271 17.73 -9.30 1.10
C PRO A 271 18.52 -8.38 2.05
N PRO A 272 19.64 -7.73 1.65
CA PRO A 272 20.35 -6.80 2.54
C PRO A 272 19.56 -5.56 2.98
N ASN A 273 18.51 -5.19 2.25
CA ASN A 273 17.65 -4.06 2.58
C ASN A 273 16.41 -4.47 3.41
N LEU A 274 16.10 -5.76 3.47
CA LEU A 274 14.98 -6.28 4.26
C LEU A 274 15.29 -6.21 5.76
N SER A 275 14.38 -5.61 6.51
CA SER A 275 14.44 -5.48 7.97
C SER A 275 14.09 -6.81 8.67
N PRO A 276 15.02 -7.45 9.40
CA PRO A 276 14.72 -8.65 10.17
C PRO A 276 13.68 -8.40 11.28
N ALA A 277 13.61 -7.18 11.81
CA ALA A 277 12.60 -6.78 12.79
C ALA A 277 11.18 -6.79 12.20
N SER A 278 11.05 -6.41 10.93
CA SER A 278 9.78 -6.43 10.20
C SER A 278 9.32 -7.86 9.97
N VAL A 279 10.22 -8.73 9.49
CA VAL A 279 9.98 -10.18 9.35
C VAL A 279 9.60 -10.81 10.71
N GLN A 280 10.25 -10.41 11.80
CA GLN A 280 9.92 -10.89 13.13
C GLN A 280 8.50 -10.49 13.56
N ASN A 281 8.10 -9.23 13.30
CA ASN A 281 6.74 -8.78 13.59
C ASN A 281 5.72 -9.59 12.78
N HIS A 282 5.98 -9.73 11.48
CA HIS A 282 5.11 -10.37 10.51
C HIS A 282 4.87 -11.83 10.89
N GLY A 283 5.93 -12.60 11.08
CA GLY A 283 5.81 -14.01 11.41
C GLY A 283 5.45 -14.34 12.85
N GLY A 284 5.80 -13.46 13.81
CA GLY A 284 5.27 -13.55 15.17
C GLY A 284 3.74 -13.43 15.18
N ASN A 285 3.19 -12.51 14.38
CA ASN A 285 1.75 -12.36 14.21
C ASN A 285 1.16 -13.57 13.47
N ALA A 286 1.80 -14.05 12.41
CA ALA A 286 1.34 -15.21 11.64
C ALA A 286 1.24 -16.47 12.49
N LEU A 287 2.29 -16.80 13.24
CA LEU A 287 2.32 -17.97 14.10
C LEU A 287 1.26 -17.90 15.20
N ALA A 288 1.13 -16.75 15.88
CA ALA A 288 0.17 -16.58 16.96
C ALA A 288 -1.28 -16.67 16.47
N LEU A 289 -1.61 -15.95 15.38
CA LEU A 289 -2.95 -15.94 14.82
C LEU A 289 -3.33 -17.32 14.26
N THR A 290 -2.40 -18.01 13.59
CA THR A 290 -2.64 -19.36 13.08
C THR A 290 -2.88 -20.36 14.19
N ARG A 291 -2.16 -20.27 15.32
CA ARG A 291 -2.44 -21.12 16.50
C ARG A 291 -3.84 -20.86 17.05
N THR A 292 -4.22 -19.59 17.21
CA THR A 292 -5.53 -19.24 17.75
C THR A 292 -6.66 -19.71 16.85
N LEU A 293 -6.61 -19.42 15.55
CA LEU A 293 -7.63 -19.83 14.59
C LEU A 293 -7.61 -21.34 14.35
N GLY A 294 -6.42 -21.94 14.27
CA GLY A 294 -6.24 -23.37 14.11
C GLY A 294 -6.75 -24.20 15.30
N SER A 295 -6.90 -23.60 16.48
CA SER A 295 -7.52 -24.23 17.65
C SER A 295 -8.99 -23.83 17.89
N SER A 296 -9.53 -22.89 17.12
CA SER A 296 -10.89 -22.36 17.32
C SER A 296 -11.94 -23.13 16.52
N ASP A 297 -13.22 -22.87 16.78
CA ASP A 297 -14.30 -23.22 15.84
C ASP A 297 -14.37 -22.14 14.75
N LEU A 298 -14.20 -22.54 13.49
CA LEU A 298 -14.17 -21.61 12.35
C LEU A 298 -15.55 -21.34 11.78
N ALA A 299 -16.58 -22.13 12.12
CA ALA A 299 -17.92 -21.95 11.56
C ALA A 299 -18.47 -20.52 11.77
N PRO A 300 -18.36 -19.89 12.95
CA PRO A 300 -18.86 -18.52 13.16
C PRO A 300 -18.09 -17.44 12.37
N LEU A 301 -16.87 -17.75 11.92
CA LEU A 301 -16.01 -16.81 11.20
C LEU A 301 -16.26 -16.84 9.69
N ASP A 302 -16.87 -17.91 9.18
CA ASP A 302 -17.24 -18.07 7.77
C ASP A 302 -18.74 -18.36 7.61
N PRO A 303 -19.60 -17.33 7.74
CA PRO A 303 -21.05 -17.45 7.56
C PRO A 303 -21.45 -18.01 6.19
N VAL A 304 -20.67 -17.72 5.15
CA VAL A 304 -20.97 -18.15 3.77
C VAL A 304 -20.89 -19.66 3.64
N ALA A 305 -19.87 -20.29 4.24
CA ALA A 305 -19.74 -21.74 4.22
C ALA A 305 -20.60 -22.44 5.29
N SER A 306 -20.74 -21.85 6.48
CA SER A 306 -21.38 -22.53 7.63
C SER A 306 -22.87 -22.28 7.78
N GLY A 307 -23.41 -21.21 7.18
CA GLY A 307 -24.77 -20.73 7.45
C GLY A 307 -24.94 -20.09 8.83
N ALA A 308 -23.85 -19.85 9.57
CA ALA A 308 -23.89 -19.13 10.84
C ALA A 308 -24.35 -17.66 10.63
N PRO A 309 -24.90 -17.00 11.66
CA PRO A 309 -25.20 -15.57 11.58
C PRO A 309 -23.93 -14.76 11.29
N ALA A 310 -24.01 -13.80 10.37
CA ALA A 310 -22.91 -12.90 10.09
C ALA A 310 -22.54 -12.09 11.34
N SER A 311 -21.24 -11.99 11.60
CA SER A 311 -20.72 -11.13 12.67
C SER A 311 -20.73 -9.66 12.23
N GLY A 312 -20.75 -8.73 13.18
CA GLY A 312 -20.62 -7.30 12.87
C GLY A 312 -19.19 -6.92 12.50
N ASP A 313 -18.96 -5.65 12.19
CA ASP A 313 -17.62 -5.10 12.08
C ASP A 313 -17.11 -4.59 13.42
N SER A 314 -15.81 -4.67 13.64
CA SER A 314 -15.11 -4.07 14.79
C SER A 314 -14.23 -2.91 14.37
N THR A 315 -14.30 -1.83 15.14
CA THR A 315 -13.32 -0.75 15.13
C THR A 315 -12.17 -1.16 16.04
N TYR A 316 -10.94 -1.05 15.56
CA TYR A 316 -9.74 -1.37 16.31
C TYR A 316 -8.62 -0.38 16.04
N PHE A 317 -7.81 -0.09 17.04
CA PHE A 317 -6.62 0.75 16.91
C PHE A 317 -5.68 0.52 18.09
N THR A 318 -4.42 0.85 17.90
CA THR A 318 -3.43 0.88 18.99
C THR A 318 -3.25 2.30 19.50
N VAL A 319 -3.20 2.48 20.81
CA VAL A 319 -2.87 3.75 21.44
C VAL A 319 -1.94 3.51 22.60
N LEU A 320 -0.75 4.14 22.57
CA LEU A 320 0.29 3.99 23.58
C LEU A 320 0.61 2.52 23.92
N GLY A 321 0.70 1.67 22.88
CA GLY A 321 1.06 0.26 23.00
C GLY A 321 -0.07 -0.65 23.50
N ARG A 322 -1.31 -0.17 23.55
CA ARG A 322 -2.50 -0.94 23.91
C ARG A 322 -3.49 -0.97 22.76
N THR A 323 -3.93 -2.15 22.38
CA THR A 323 -5.00 -2.32 21.38
C THR A 323 -6.35 -2.13 22.03
N VAL A 324 -7.17 -1.31 21.40
CA VAL A 324 -8.57 -1.06 21.74
C VAL A 324 -9.43 -1.64 20.64
N THR A 325 -10.46 -2.39 21.01
CA THR A 325 -11.47 -2.92 20.08
C THR A 325 -12.87 -2.62 20.60
N TYR A 326 -13.81 -2.31 19.70
CA TYR A 326 -15.23 -2.24 20.00
C TYR A 326 -16.05 -2.43 18.72
N ASP A 327 -17.34 -2.74 18.85
CA ASP A 327 -18.21 -2.89 17.68
C ASP A 327 -18.35 -1.57 16.91
N SER A 328 -18.27 -1.61 15.59
CA SER A 328 -18.30 -0.41 14.74
C SER A 328 -19.61 0.39 14.84
N TRP A 329 -20.70 -0.18 15.39
CA TRP A 329 -21.91 0.59 15.67
C TRP A 329 -21.69 1.73 16.68
N TRP A 330 -20.68 1.60 17.57
CA TRP A 330 -20.29 2.65 18.52
C TRP A 330 -19.75 3.92 17.83
N ALA A 331 -19.40 3.85 16.54
CA ALA A 331 -19.05 5.02 15.74
C ALA A 331 -20.08 6.16 15.89
N TRP A 332 -21.37 5.83 15.82
CA TRP A 332 -22.45 6.83 15.94
C TRP A 332 -22.56 7.47 17.33
N PRO A 333 -22.69 6.70 18.44
CA PRO A 333 -22.67 7.28 19.78
C PRO A 333 -21.40 8.09 20.09
N VAL A 334 -20.22 7.62 19.67
CA VAL A 334 -18.94 8.29 19.97
C VAL A 334 -18.81 9.58 19.17
N ALA A 335 -19.19 9.60 17.89
CA ALA A 335 -19.25 10.83 17.10
C ALA A 335 -20.31 11.82 17.63
N GLY A 336 -21.48 11.32 18.06
CA GLY A 336 -22.52 12.12 18.69
C GLY A 336 -22.05 12.74 20.02
N LEU A 337 -21.32 11.97 20.85
CA LEU A 337 -20.72 12.45 22.08
C LEU A 337 -19.66 13.53 21.80
N ALA A 338 -18.81 13.33 20.79
CA ALA A 338 -17.84 14.33 20.36
C ALA A 338 -18.51 15.66 19.99
N LEU A 339 -19.59 15.61 19.19
CA LEU A 339 -20.37 16.79 18.81
C LEU A 339 -21.04 17.45 20.03
N LEU A 340 -21.67 16.66 20.90
CA LEU A 340 -22.30 17.15 22.12
C LEU A 340 -21.30 17.89 23.00
N LEU A 341 -20.12 17.31 23.25
CA LEU A 341 -19.10 17.91 24.10
C LEU A 341 -18.49 19.17 23.47
N ALA A 342 -18.30 19.20 22.16
CA ALA A 342 -17.90 20.41 21.44
C ALA A 342 -18.94 21.53 21.59
N LEU A 343 -20.23 21.21 21.52
CA LEU A 343 -21.33 22.17 21.76
C LEU A 343 -21.38 22.63 23.22
N VAL A 344 -21.18 21.73 24.19
CA VAL A 344 -21.08 22.09 25.61
C VAL A 344 -19.93 23.06 25.83
N LEU A 345 -18.76 22.83 25.22
CA LEU A 345 -17.64 23.76 25.28
C LEU A 345 -18.03 25.15 24.74
N VAL A 346 -18.75 25.21 23.61
CA VAL A 346 -19.25 26.49 23.06
C VAL A 346 -20.16 27.20 24.06
N VAL A 347 -21.10 26.48 24.67
CA VAL A 347 -22.03 27.04 25.66
C VAL A 347 -21.28 27.54 26.90
N VAL A 348 -20.40 26.72 27.47
CA VAL A 348 -19.61 27.08 28.66
C VAL A 348 -18.71 28.28 28.37
N ALA A 349 -17.99 28.27 27.24
CA ALA A 349 -17.12 29.38 26.84
C ALA A 349 -17.91 30.68 26.64
N ARG A 350 -19.15 30.60 26.12
CA ARG A 350 -20.04 31.75 25.97
C ARG A 350 -20.54 32.28 27.33
N VAL A 351 -21.03 31.40 28.20
CA VAL A 351 -21.50 31.77 29.54
C VAL A 351 -20.39 32.40 30.37
N ARG A 352 -19.16 31.88 30.23
CA ARG A 352 -17.95 32.43 30.85
C ARG A 352 -17.40 33.68 30.16
N ARG A 353 -18.05 34.17 29.10
CA ARG A 353 -17.64 35.35 28.29
C ARG A 353 -16.23 35.23 27.69
N GLN A 354 -15.80 34.01 27.41
CA GLN A 354 -14.51 33.69 26.79
C GLN A 354 -14.61 33.47 25.27
N ALA A 355 -15.83 33.32 24.74
CA ALA A 355 -16.11 33.15 23.31
C ALA A 355 -17.43 33.84 22.91
N THR A 356 -17.50 34.30 21.66
CA THR A 356 -18.74 34.74 21.00
C THR A 356 -19.11 33.76 19.89
N ILE A 357 -20.40 33.71 19.49
CA ILE A 357 -20.84 32.83 18.38
C ILE A 357 -20.14 33.19 17.07
N SER A 358 -20.05 34.48 16.74
CA SER A 358 -19.30 34.95 15.57
C SER A 358 -17.82 34.56 15.65
N GLY A 359 -17.25 34.55 16.86
CA GLY A 359 -15.89 34.08 17.08
C GLY A 359 -15.71 32.59 16.82
N VAL A 360 -16.67 31.76 17.27
CA VAL A 360 -16.69 30.31 17.03
C VAL A 360 -16.84 30.01 15.54
N VAL A 361 -17.77 30.69 14.86
CA VAL A 361 -17.95 30.59 13.40
C VAL A 361 -16.69 31.01 12.65
N GLY A 362 -16.03 32.10 13.08
CA GLY A 362 -14.74 32.51 12.52
C GLY A 362 -13.64 31.46 12.75
N GLY A 363 -13.63 30.78 13.91
CA GLY A 363 -12.75 29.66 14.19
C GLY A 363 -12.99 28.45 13.29
N PHE A 364 -14.26 28.11 13.08
CA PHE A 364 -14.71 27.03 12.21
C PHE A 364 -14.18 27.23 10.78
N PHE A 365 -14.49 28.36 10.14
CA PHE A 365 -14.03 28.64 8.78
C PHE A 365 -12.52 28.90 8.71
N GLY A 366 -11.93 29.48 9.76
CA GLY A 366 -10.48 29.64 9.86
C GLY A 366 -9.74 28.31 9.90
N TYR A 367 -10.31 27.29 10.54
CA TYR A 367 -9.75 25.95 10.55
C TYR A 367 -9.90 25.25 9.19
N LEU A 368 -11.07 25.34 8.54
CA LEU A 368 -11.24 24.84 7.17
C LEU A 368 -10.23 25.46 6.20
N LEU A 369 -10.03 26.78 6.27
CA LEU A 369 -9.01 27.47 5.49
C LEU A 369 -7.60 26.95 5.81
N SER A 370 -7.31 26.64 7.07
CA SER A 370 -6.01 26.09 7.47
C SER A 370 -5.77 24.72 6.86
N LEU A 371 -6.78 23.84 6.78
CA LEU A 371 -6.67 22.53 6.14
C LEU A 371 -6.38 22.65 4.63
N VAL A 372 -7.14 23.51 3.94
CA VAL A 372 -6.91 23.78 2.50
C VAL A 372 -5.51 24.35 2.27
N LEU A 373 -5.06 25.29 3.12
CA LEU A 373 -3.73 25.86 3.03
C LEU A 373 -2.64 24.82 3.34
N GLY A 374 -2.86 23.94 4.32
CA GLY A 374 -1.95 22.85 4.66
C GLY A 374 -1.70 21.93 3.47
N LEU A 375 -2.78 21.48 2.82
CA LEU A 375 -2.70 20.67 1.60
C LEU A 375 -1.98 21.43 0.47
N ALA A 376 -2.36 22.68 0.22
CA ALA A 376 -1.74 23.50 -0.82
C ALA A 376 -0.25 23.75 -0.57
N VAL A 377 0.17 23.94 0.69
CA VAL A 377 1.59 24.09 1.07
C VAL A 377 2.34 22.77 0.88
N GLY A 378 1.75 21.63 1.22
CA GLY A 378 2.35 20.32 0.98
C GLY A 378 2.57 20.04 -0.51
N ILE A 379 1.54 20.24 -1.34
CA ILE A 379 1.64 20.13 -2.80
C ILE A 379 2.66 21.12 -3.34
N GLY A 380 2.58 22.39 -2.94
CA GLY A 380 3.50 23.44 -3.36
C GLY A 380 4.96 23.16 -2.96
N PHE A 381 5.18 22.53 -1.82
CA PHE A 381 6.50 22.08 -1.38
C PHE A 381 7.07 21.04 -2.35
N TRP A 382 6.29 20.02 -2.69
CA TRP A 382 6.71 19.02 -3.69
C TRP A 382 6.97 19.63 -5.07
N GLN A 383 6.06 20.47 -5.56
CA GLN A 383 6.22 21.12 -6.86
C GLN A 383 7.48 22.01 -6.91
N ALA A 384 7.85 22.64 -5.79
CA ALA A 384 9.10 23.39 -5.69
C ALA A 384 10.34 22.46 -5.76
N LEU A 385 10.29 21.28 -5.15
CA LEU A 385 11.36 20.27 -5.27
C LEU A 385 11.50 19.79 -6.71
N VAL A 386 10.39 19.47 -7.38
CA VAL A 386 10.37 19.05 -8.79
C VAL A 386 10.87 20.18 -9.71
N ALA A 387 10.50 21.44 -9.46
CA ALA A 387 10.99 22.56 -10.25
C ALA A 387 12.52 22.76 -10.14
N ILE A 388 13.10 22.47 -8.97
CA ILE A 388 14.56 22.54 -8.76
C ILE A 388 15.25 21.28 -9.32
N ARG A 389 14.62 20.12 -9.17
CA ARG A 389 15.10 18.83 -9.66
C ARG A 389 13.98 18.10 -10.40
N PRO A 390 13.87 18.29 -11.73
CA PRO A 390 12.80 17.69 -12.53
C PRO A 390 12.73 16.16 -12.45
N SER A 391 13.85 15.51 -12.18
CA SER A 391 13.95 14.05 -12.08
C SER A 391 13.13 13.44 -10.95
N TYR A 392 12.69 14.23 -9.96
CA TYR A 392 11.72 13.79 -8.94
C TYR A 392 10.31 13.55 -9.48
N ALA A 393 9.97 14.08 -10.66
CA ALA A 393 8.69 13.77 -11.29
C ALA A 393 8.54 12.26 -11.59
N ASP A 394 9.66 11.58 -11.84
CA ASP A 394 9.71 10.18 -12.27
C ASP A 394 10.00 9.20 -11.11
N THR A 395 10.19 9.70 -9.88
CA THR A 395 10.42 8.85 -8.70
C THR A 395 9.12 8.42 -8.00
N GLY A 396 7.97 8.91 -8.48
CA GLY A 396 6.70 8.78 -7.78
C GLY A 396 6.70 9.56 -6.46
N PRO A 397 5.94 9.12 -5.44
CA PRO A 397 5.88 9.83 -4.16
C PRO A 397 7.17 9.73 -3.33
N PHE A 398 8.07 8.81 -3.68
CA PHE A 398 9.21 8.44 -2.86
C PHE A 398 10.51 8.99 -3.45
N VAL A 399 11.38 9.49 -2.57
CA VAL A 399 12.74 9.94 -2.92
C VAL A 399 13.77 9.05 -2.22
N GLY A 400 15.01 9.03 -2.71
CA GLY A 400 16.02 8.10 -2.21
C GLY A 400 16.40 8.32 -0.73
N ARG A 401 16.35 9.57 -0.25
CA ARG A 401 16.66 9.96 1.13
C ARG A 401 15.56 10.86 1.71
N PRO A 402 14.41 10.30 2.13
CA PRO A 402 13.20 11.08 2.40
C PRO A 402 13.22 11.86 3.72
N LEU A 403 13.97 11.41 4.73
CA LEU A 403 13.89 11.89 6.11
C LEU A 403 13.93 13.43 6.25
N MET A 404 14.84 14.11 5.53
CA MET A 404 14.94 15.57 5.63
C MET A 404 13.70 16.28 5.05
N TYR A 405 13.13 15.73 3.98
CA TYR A 405 11.91 16.24 3.36
C TYR A 405 10.69 15.97 4.22
N GLU A 406 10.62 14.81 4.86
CA GLU A 406 9.54 14.48 5.81
C GLU A 406 9.55 15.44 7.01
N ILE A 407 10.72 15.68 7.62
CA ILE A 407 10.85 16.65 8.71
C ILE A 407 10.53 18.07 8.20
N ALA A 408 10.99 18.45 7.01
CA ALA A 408 10.68 19.75 6.42
C ALA A 408 9.17 19.92 6.18
N ALA A 409 8.48 18.88 5.69
CA ALA A 409 7.04 18.87 5.48
C ALA A 409 6.27 19.00 6.81
N GLY A 410 6.68 18.26 7.85
CA GLY A 410 6.13 18.41 9.20
C GLY A 410 6.34 19.81 9.79
N LEU A 411 7.51 20.41 9.57
CA LEU A 411 7.78 21.80 9.95
C LEU A 411 6.98 22.81 9.11
N ALA A 412 6.72 22.53 7.84
CA ALA A 412 5.85 23.35 7.00
C ALA A 412 4.40 23.34 7.53
N ALA A 413 3.91 22.17 7.96
CA ALA A 413 2.63 22.08 8.67
C ALA A 413 2.64 22.91 9.96
N PHE A 414 3.73 22.85 10.74
CA PHE A 414 3.89 23.67 11.93
C PHE A 414 3.89 25.18 11.63
N VAL A 415 4.50 25.62 10.52
CA VAL A 415 4.44 27.01 10.03
C VAL A 415 2.98 27.38 9.75
N VAL A 416 2.24 26.55 8.99
CA VAL A 416 0.82 26.78 8.67
C VAL A 416 0.00 26.90 9.96
N VAL A 417 0.11 25.92 10.87
CA VAL A 417 -0.60 25.88 12.15
C VAL A 417 -0.34 27.15 12.96
N THR A 418 0.94 27.47 13.20
CA THR A 418 1.31 28.59 14.08
C THR A 418 0.99 29.95 13.45
N LEU A 419 1.15 30.10 12.13
CA LEU A 419 0.79 31.31 11.41
C LEU A 419 -0.74 31.52 11.41
N MET A 420 -1.51 30.51 11.01
CA MET A 420 -2.97 30.59 10.95
C MET A 420 -3.56 30.87 12.32
N VAL A 421 -3.15 30.14 13.35
CA VAL A 421 -3.62 30.41 14.73
C VAL A 421 -3.19 31.80 15.18
N SER A 422 -1.97 32.26 14.88
CA SER A 422 -1.51 33.60 15.29
C SER A 422 -2.21 34.76 14.58
N LEU A 423 -2.64 34.57 13.34
CA LEU A 423 -3.37 35.55 12.53
C LEU A 423 -4.86 35.53 12.87
N LEU A 424 -5.48 34.35 12.80
CA LEU A 424 -6.93 34.19 12.82
C LEU A 424 -7.50 34.23 14.23
N ARG A 425 -6.74 33.89 15.29
CA ARG A 425 -7.25 33.97 16.67
C ARG A 425 -7.43 35.40 17.20
N ARG A 426 -6.88 36.42 16.53
CA ARG A 426 -6.82 37.80 17.04
C ARG A 426 -8.20 38.42 17.25
N ARG A 427 -9.16 38.09 16.37
CA ARG A 427 -10.56 38.54 16.47
C ARG A 427 -11.42 37.65 17.38
N PRO A 428 -11.49 36.32 17.18
CA PRO A 428 -12.38 35.43 17.93
C PRO A 428 -11.90 35.13 19.35
N GLY A 429 -10.59 35.23 19.64
CA GLY A 429 -9.98 34.72 20.86
C GLY A 429 -9.63 33.23 20.77
N GLY A 430 -8.69 32.78 21.61
CA GLY A 430 -8.17 31.40 21.56
C GLY A 430 -9.22 30.32 21.84
N MET A 431 -10.07 30.56 22.85
CA MET A 431 -11.13 29.61 23.23
C MET A 431 -12.19 29.47 22.13
N ALA A 432 -12.63 30.57 21.52
CA ALA A 432 -13.61 30.52 20.44
C ALA A 432 -13.04 29.82 19.19
N PHE A 433 -11.77 30.06 18.85
CA PHE A 433 -11.11 29.40 17.74
C PHE A 433 -10.99 27.89 17.98
N ALA A 434 -10.58 27.48 19.18
CA ALA A 434 -10.50 26.07 19.57
C ALA A 434 -11.87 25.39 19.49
N ALA A 435 -12.91 25.99 20.08
CA ALA A 435 -14.27 25.45 20.01
C ALA A 435 -14.77 25.33 18.56
N GLY A 436 -14.52 26.32 17.71
CA GLY A 436 -14.85 26.27 16.28
C GLY A 436 -14.14 25.14 15.53
N SER A 437 -12.84 24.93 15.81
CA SER A 437 -12.08 23.84 15.21
C SER A 437 -12.57 22.45 15.64
N LEU A 438 -12.98 22.30 16.91
CA LEU A 438 -13.56 21.05 17.42
C LEU A 438 -14.92 20.75 16.81
N LEU A 439 -15.72 21.77 16.47
CA LEU A 439 -16.98 21.57 15.74
C LEU A 439 -16.74 21.02 14.32
N VAL A 440 -15.72 21.50 13.60
CA VAL A 440 -15.35 20.93 12.30
C VAL A 440 -14.99 19.45 12.47
N LEU A 441 -14.08 19.12 13.39
CA LEU A 441 -13.67 17.74 13.64
C LEU A 441 -14.85 16.84 14.06
N ALA A 442 -15.76 17.35 14.90
CA ALA A 442 -16.94 16.61 15.31
C ALA A 442 -17.89 16.33 14.14
N LEU A 443 -18.11 17.32 13.26
CA LEU A 443 -18.93 17.14 12.07
C LEU A 443 -18.27 16.19 11.05
N LEU A 444 -16.94 16.26 10.90
CA LEU A 444 -16.20 15.29 10.10
C LEU A 444 -16.30 13.88 10.70
N ALA A 445 -16.26 13.73 12.02
CA ALA A 445 -16.47 12.43 12.68
C ALA A 445 -17.89 11.88 12.43
N ILE A 446 -18.91 12.75 12.40
CA ILE A 446 -20.28 12.34 11.99
C ILE A 446 -20.31 11.92 10.52
N GLY A 447 -19.61 12.64 9.63
CA GLY A 447 -19.45 12.24 8.23
C GLY A 447 -18.78 10.87 8.07
N LEU A 448 -17.70 10.63 8.82
CA LEU A 448 -17.01 9.34 8.86
C LEU A 448 -17.92 8.22 9.39
N ALA A 449 -18.78 8.49 10.38
CA ALA A 449 -19.72 7.48 10.87
C ALA A 449 -20.68 6.97 9.78
N VAL A 450 -20.89 7.73 8.70
CA VAL A 450 -21.68 7.34 7.53
C VAL A 450 -20.87 6.52 6.52
N VAL A 451 -19.67 7.00 6.17
CA VAL A 451 -18.91 6.45 5.01
C VAL A 451 -17.79 5.50 5.38
N ALA A 452 -17.25 5.61 6.58
CA ALA A 452 -16.07 4.89 7.07
C ALA A 452 -16.13 4.79 8.61
N PRO A 453 -17.10 4.06 9.18
CA PRO A 453 -17.32 3.98 10.62
C PRO A 453 -16.07 3.51 11.39
N GLY A 454 -15.25 2.65 10.78
CA GLY A 454 -13.97 2.19 11.32
C GLY A 454 -12.92 3.30 11.49
N SER A 455 -13.11 4.48 10.89
CA SER A 455 -12.20 5.64 11.00
C SER A 455 -12.64 6.68 12.03
N VAL A 456 -13.84 6.54 12.63
CA VAL A 456 -14.39 7.57 13.53
C VAL A 456 -13.51 7.83 14.75
N PHE A 457 -12.82 6.80 15.25
CA PHE A 457 -11.95 6.92 16.41
C PHE A 457 -10.85 7.97 16.22
N LEU A 458 -10.34 8.14 14.99
CA LEU A 458 -9.28 9.10 14.66
C LEU A 458 -9.68 10.54 14.95
N LEU A 459 -10.97 10.89 14.85
CA LEU A 459 -11.44 12.26 15.05
C LEU A 459 -12.25 12.42 16.33
N ALA A 460 -13.12 11.46 16.65
CA ALA A 460 -14.06 11.59 17.75
C ALA A 460 -13.37 11.56 19.12
N TRP A 461 -12.44 10.63 19.38
CA TRP A 461 -11.73 10.58 20.66
C TRP A 461 -10.84 11.81 20.91
N PRO A 462 -10.10 12.32 19.91
CA PRO A 462 -9.45 13.62 20.01
C PRO A 462 -10.39 14.76 20.38
N VAL A 463 -11.58 14.84 19.76
CA VAL A 463 -12.57 15.87 20.09
C VAL A 463 -13.11 15.70 21.49
N VAL A 464 -13.47 14.48 21.91
CA VAL A 464 -13.95 14.18 23.27
C VAL A 464 -12.92 14.64 24.31
N GLY A 465 -11.66 14.24 24.15
CA GLY A 465 -10.58 14.62 25.07
C GLY A 465 -10.36 16.13 25.12
N LEU A 466 -10.20 16.77 23.94
CA LEU A 466 -9.92 18.20 23.86
C LEU A 466 -11.09 19.04 24.37
N ALA A 467 -12.34 18.66 24.05
CA ALA A 467 -13.53 19.36 24.52
C ALA A 467 -13.66 19.31 26.04
N LEU A 468 -13.42 18.14 26.67
CA LEU A 468 -13.42 18.00 28.13
C LEU A 468 -12.32 18.84 28.78
N GLY A 469 -11.08 18.71 28.28
CA GLY A 469 -9.93 19.47 28.79
C GLY A 469 -10.15 20.97 28.68
N LEU A 470 -10.61 21.46 27.53
CA LEU A 470 -10.89 22.88 27.31
C LEU A 470 -12.09 23.38 28.10
N THR A 471 -13.08 22.52 28.38
CA THR A 471 -14.20 22.89 29.27
C THR A 471 -13.68 23.14 30.69
N VAL A 472 -12.79 22.28 31.19
CA VAL A 472 -12.14 22.51 32.49
C VAL A 472 -11.29 23.79 32.46
N VAL A 473 -10.54 24.04 31.39
CA VAL A 473 -9.80 25.31 31.21
C VAL A 473 -10.75 26.51 31.28
N ALA A 474 -11.90 26.44 30.61
CA ALA A 474 -12.88 27.53 30.62
C ALA A 474 -13.46 27.78 32.03
N LEU A 475 -13.69 26.72 32.80
CA LEU A 475 -14.21 26.79 34.17
C LEU A 475 -13.16 27.23 35.20
N ALA A 476 -11.90 26.84 35.01
CA ALA A 476 -10.79 27.11 35.92
C ALA A 476 -10.39 28.60 35.98
N GLY A 477 -10.71 29.39 34.95
CA GLY A 477 -10.38 30.81 34.88
C GLY A 477 -8.87 31.03 34.91
N GLU A 478 -8.39 31.93 35.78
CA GLU A 478 -6.97 32.30 35.88
C GLU A 478 -6.12 31.34 36.71
N ARG A 479 -6.57 30.10 36.95
CA ARG A 479 -5.84 29.10 37.76
C ARG A 479 -5.02 28.16 36.86
N PRO A 480 -3.76 28.51 36.48
CA PRO A 480 -2.97 27.73 35.52
C PRO A 480 -2.65 26.32 36.02
N TRP A 481 -2.54 26.12 37.33
CA TRP A 481 -2.27 24.82 37.95
C TRP A 481 -3.42 23.82 37.76
N LEU A 482 -4.65 24.30 37.51
CA LEU A 482 -5.78 23.48 37.06
C LEU A 482 -5.83 23.43 35.53
N ALA A 483 -5.67 24.55 34.84
CA ALA A 483 -5.88 24.60 33.39
C ALA A 483 -4.87 23.75 32.58
N VAL A 484 -3.59 23.77 32.94
CA VAL A 484 -2.53 23.12 32.15
C VAL A 484 -2.62 21.59 32.17
N PRO A 485 -2.71 20.91 33.34
CA PRO A 485 -2.77 19.45 33.37
C PRO A 485 -4.00 18.90 32.63
N PHE A 486 -5.18 19.50 32.83
CA PHE A 486 -6.41 19.04 32.17
C PHE A 486 -6.42 19.31 30.66
N PHE A 487 -5.79 20.40 30.19
CA PHE A 487 -5.57 20.58 28.76
C PHE A 487 -4.66 19.50 28.18
N VAL A 488 -3.52 19.22 28.83
CA VAL A 488 -2.58 18.19 28.38
C VAL A 488 -3.27 16.83 28.32
N LEU A 489 -3.94 16.42 29.41
CA LEU A 489 -4.70 15.16 29.46
C LEU A 489 -5.76 15.09 28.36
N GLY A 490 -6.49 16.19 28.12
CA GLY A 490 -7.48 16.26 27.05
C GLY A 490 -6.87 16.18 25.63
N ALA A 491 -5.64 16.67 25.44
CA ALA A 491 -4.96 16.64 24.15
C ALA A 491 -4.21 15.32 23.87
N VAL A 492 -4.02 14.44 24.87
CA VAL A 492 -3.34 13.14 24.70
C VAL A 492 -3.97 12.30 23.58
N PRO A 493 -5.30 12.08 23.50
CA PRO A 493 -5.88 11.29 22.41
C PRO A 493 -5.59 11.87 21.02
N ALA A 494 -5.63 13.20 20.88
CA ALA A 494 -5.31 13.87 19.63
C ALA A 494 -3.87 13.60 19.18
N VAL A 495 -2.92 13.73 20.10
CA VAL A 495 -1.50 13.50 19.82
C VAL A 495 -1.20 12.02 19.60
N ALA A 496 -1.70 11.15 20.48
CA ALA A 496 -1.37 9.73 20.47
C ALA A 496 -1.98 8.97 19.29
N LEU A 497 -3.06 9.47 18.68
CA LEU A 497 -3.68 8.86 17.50
C LEU A 497 -3.24 9.53 16.20
N LEU A 498 -3.32 10.86 16.12
CA LEU A 498 -3.13 11.55 14.85
C LEU A 498 -1.66 11.82 14.48
N ILE A 499 -0.73 11.87 15.45
CA ILE A 499 0.70 12.03 15.12
C ILE A 499 1.25 10.74 14.49
N PRO A 500 1.09 9.53 15.08
CA PRO A 500 1.50 8.29 14.41
C PRO A 500 0.82 8.10 13.06
N PHE A 501 -0.48 8.40 12.97
CA PHE A 501 -1.22 8.34 11.70
C PHE A 501 -0.64 9.28 10.62
N ALA A 502 -0.32 10.52 10.99
CA ALA A 502 0.34 11.47 10.07
C ALA A 502 1.73 11.00 9.65
N VAL A 503 2.52 10.41 10.57
CA VAL A 503 3.83 9.83 10.23
C VAL A 503 3.70 8.62 9.31
N ALA A 504 2.76 7.70 9.59
CA ALA A 504 2.52 6.52 8.77
C ALA A 504 2.11 6.89 7.34
N SER A 505 1.43 8.04 7.16
CA SER A 505 1.02 8.53 5.83
C SER A 505 2.20 8.80 4.88
N TYR A 506 3.42 9.06 5.38
CA TYR A 506 4.62 9.15 4.53
C TYR A 506 4.94 7.83 3.81
N GLY A 507 4.69 6.67 4.42
CA GLY A 507 4.90 5.37 3.78
C GLY A 507 3.93 5.09 2.62
N VAL A 508 2.80 5.81 2.56
CA VAL A 508 1.78 5.64 1.52
C VAL A 508 1.93 6.70 0.42
N ALA A 509 2.09 7.95 0.84
CA ALA A 509 2.00 9.13 -0.02
C ALA A 509 3.33 9.88 -0.21
N GLY A 510 4.36 9.49 0.54
CA GLY A 510 5.62 10.24 0.60
C GLY A 510 5.37 11.71 0.95
N VAL A 511 6.10 12.62 0.30
CA VAL A 511 5.94 14.07 0.47
C VAL A 511 5.20 14.74 -0.68
N SER A 512 4.75 13.98 -1.69
CA SER A 512 4.40 14.53 -2.99
C SER A 512 3.00 15.12 -3.12
N ASP A 513 2.03 14.58 -2.37
CA ASP A 513 0.61 14.90 -2.50
C ASP A 513 0.10 15.91 -1.45
N GLY A 514 0.95 16.26 -0.48
CA GLY A 514 0.62 17.15 0.63
C GLY A 514 -0.26 16.54 1.73
N LEU A 515 -0.62 15.25 1.64
CA LEU A 515 -1.46 14.56 2.62
C LEU A 515 -0.85 14.58 4.03
N PRO A 516 0.44 14.25 4.25
CA PRO A 516 1.02 14.30 5.59
C PRO A 516 0.97 15.70 6.21
N VAL A 517 1.22 16.75 5.40
CA VAL A 517 1.14 18.14 5.84
C VAL A 517 -0.28 18.49 6.28
N ALA A 518 -1.29 18.10 5.50
CA ALA A 518 -2.69 18.31 5.85
C ALA A 518 -3.08 17.59 7.15
N LEU A 519 -2.60 16.36 7.37
CA LEU A 519 -2.84 15.60 8.61
C LEU A 519 -2.16 16.23 9.83
N PHE A 520 -0.93 16.73 9.70
CA PHE A 520 -0.28 17.49 10.77
C PHE A 520 -1.02 18.80 11.08
N VAL A 521 -1.61 19.47 10.08
CA VAL A 521 -2.46 20.65 10.28
C VAL A 521 -3.77 20.28 10.98
N LEU A 522 -4.39 19.15 10.62
CA LEU A 522 -5.61 18.62 11.21
C LEU A 522 -5.47 18.43 12.74
N VAL A 523 -4.36 17.85 13.19
CA VAL A 523 -4.08 17.71 14.64
C VAL A 523 -3.56 19.01 15.27
N GLY A 524 -2.70 19.74 14.56
CA GLY A 524 -1.95 20.86 15.12
C GLY A 524 -2.82 22.08 15.42
N VAL A 525 -3.80 22.41 14.58
CA VAL A 525 -4.62 23.62 14.75
C VAL A 525 -5.48 23.59 16.02
N PRO A 526 -6.28 22.54 16.32
CA PRO A 526 -7.05 22.47 17.56
C PRO A 526 -6.19 22.57 18.82
N ILE A 527 -5.03 21.89 18.82
CA ILE A 527 -4.08 21.91 19.96
C ILE A 527 -3.48 23.32 20.12
N ALA A 528 -2.99 23.93 19.05
CA ALA A 528 -2.40 25.27 19.09
C ALA A 528 -3.43 26.34 19.49
N ALA A 529 -4.68 26.21 19.02
CA ALA A 529 -5.78 27.06 19.43
C ALA A 529 -6.09 26.91 20.93
N GLY A 530 -6.17 25.67 21.44
CA GLY A 530 -6.38 25.37 22.86
C GLY A 530 -5.26 25.89 23.76
N LEU A 531 -3.99 25.69 23.37
CA LEU A 531 -2.82 26.27 24.06
C LEU A 531 -2.91 27.79 24.15
N SER A 532 -3.45 28.44 23.11
CA SER A 532 -3.63 29.90 23.10
C SER A 532 -4.70 30.39 24.08
N ALA A 533 -5.62 29.52 24.50
CA ALA A 533 -6.68 29.79 25.46
C ALA A 533 -6.24 29.72 26.94
N LEU A 534 -5.07 29.14 27.25
CA LEU A 534 -4.54 29.05 28.62
C LEU A 534 -4.20 30.43 29.23
N PRO A 535 -4.32 30.66 30.56
CA PRO A 535 -4.00 31.93 31.23
C PRO A 535 -2.54 32.46 31.06
N ARG A 536 -2.33 33.79 31.21
CA ARG A 536 -1.20 34.68 30.74
C ARG A 536 0.18 34.58 31.45
N PRO A 537 1.28 35.30 31.02
CA PRO A 537 1.37 36.40 30.02
C PRO A 537 2.44 36.29 28.91
N GLY A 538 2.31 37.19 27.91
CA GLY A 538 3.34 37.64 26.96
C GLY A 538 2.89 37.78 25.49
N GLN A 539 2.95 38.97 24.90
CA GLN A 539 2.98 39.14 23.44
C GLN A 539 4.35 38.68 22.94
N VAL A 540 4.51 37.38 22.67
CA VAL A 540 5.55 36.96 21.72
C VAL A 540 5.05 37.42 20.36
N ARG A 541 5.87 38.16 19.60
CA ARG A 541 5.55 38.51 18.21
C ARG A 541 5.25 37.20 17.48
N GLY A 542 3.97 36.95 17.17
CA GLY A 542 3.46 35.64 16.73
C GLY A 542 4.06 35.12 15.42
N TYR A 543 4.92 35.93 14.77
CA TYR A 543 5.61 35.60 13.54
C TYR A 543 7.03 35.05 13.75
N ALA A 544 7.67 35.27 14.90
CA ALA A 544 9.06 34.83 15.11
C ALA A 544 9.21 33.30 15.03
N LEU A 545 8.26 32.57 15.63
CA LEU A 545 8.24 31.11 15.63
C LEU A 545 7.98 30.50 14.23
N PRO A 546 6.94 30.91 13.47
CA PRO A 546 6.77 30.43 12.09
C PRO A 546 7.91 30.89 11.18
N ILE A 547 8.51 32.07 11.37
CA ILE A 547 9.69 32.49 10.59
C ILE A 547 10.88 31.57 10.87
N MET A 548 11.17 31.27 12.13
CA MET A 548 12.25 30.36 12.50
C MET A 548 12.00 28.93 11.96
N ALA A 549 10.77 28.43 12.06
CA ALA A 549 10.40 27.14 11.49
C ALA A 549 10.54 27.15 9.96
N LEU A 550 10.12 28.22 9.28
CA LEU A 550 10.29 28.39 7.84
C LEU A 550 11.77 28.39 7.42
N VAL A 551 12.64 29.04 8.20
CA VAL A 551 14.10 28.97 7.97
C VAL A 551 14.59 27.53 8.05
N TRP A 552 14.13 26.74 9.04
CA TRP A 552 14.47 25.31 9.12
C TRP A 552 13.87 24.48 7.99
N VAL A 553 12.65 24.76 7.52
CA VAL A 553 12.08 24.14 6.32
C VAL A 553 13.01 24.35 5.13
N LEU A 554 13.48 25.58 4.92
CA LEU A 554 14.39 25.90 3.81
C LEU A 554 15.76 25.24 3.97
N ILE A 555 16.32 25.21 5.18
CA ILE A 555 17.60 24.54 5.46
C ILE A 555 17.49 23.04 5.21
N LEU A 556 16.43 22.39 5.70
CA LEU A 556 16.22 20.95 5.53
C LEU A 556 15.92 20.60 4.09
N ALA A 557 15.11 21.40 3.38
CA ALA A 557 14.86 21.20 1.95
C ALA A 557 16.13 21.36 1.12
N ALA A 558 16.94 22.39 1.38
CA ALA A 558 18.22 22.60 0.72
C ALA A 558 19.23 21.50 1.05
N GLY A 559 19.28 21.06 2.32
CA GLY A 559 20.12 19.95 2.76
C GLY A 559 19.69 18.62 2.13
N GLY A 560 18.38 18.36 2.04
CA GLY A 560 17.81 17.23 1.31
C GLY A 560 18.22 17.26 -0.15
N LEU A 561 18.04 18.40 -0.84
CA LEU A 561 18.45 18.56 -2.24
C LEU A 561 19.97 18.36 -2.43
N PHE A 562 20.77 18.73 -1.43
CA PHE A 562 22.21 18.49 -1.46
C PHE A 562 22.57 17.02 -1.25
N LEU A 563 21.92 16.33 -0.32
CA LEU A 563 22.25 14.96 0.10
C LEU A 563 21.58 13.87 -0.73
N ASP A 564 20.38 14.10 -1.22
CA ASP A 564 19.58 13.15 -2.00
C ASP A 564 20.04 13.08 -3.45
N ARG A 565 21.35 13.10 -3.72
CA ARG A 565 21.86 12.97 -5.08
C ARG A 565 21.90 11.49 -5.47
N PRO A 566 21.48 11.13 -6.69
CA PRO A 566 21.61 9.77 -7.18
C PRO A 566 23.06 9.30 -7.07
N ASP A 567 23.26 8.15 -6.44
CA ASP A 567 24.56 7.49 -6.30
C ASP A 567 24.36 5.97 -6.24
N ALA A 568 25.44 5.21 -6.17
CA ALA A 568 25.39 3.74 -6.16
C ALA A 568 24.62 3.13 -4.97
N ARG A 569 24.38 3.89 -3.89
CA ARG A 569 23.62 3.42 -2.72
C ARG A 569 22.15 3.80 -2.80
N THR A 570 21.85 4.95 -3.39
CA THR A 570 20.49 5.43 -3.62
C THR A 570 20.32 5.81 -5.10
N PRO A 571 20.30 4.82 -6.01
CA PRO A 571 20.22 5.08 -7.44
C PRO A 571 18.81 5.55 -7.85
N GLN A 572 18.75 6.43 -8.85
CA GLN A 572 17.49 6.92 -9.41
C GLN A 572 16.94 5.92 -10.45
N GLY A 573 15.62 5.74 -10.49
CA GLY A 573 14.97 5.01 -11.58
C GLY A 573 15.14 5.73 -12.91
N ALA A 574 15.40 4.97 -13.97
CA ALA A 574 15.52 5.45 -15.33
C ALA A 574 14.89 4.45 -16.31
N SER A 575 13.80 4.84 -16.96
CA SER A 575 13.06 3.99 -17.89
C SER A 575 13.75 3.95 -19.25
N LEU A 576 13.95 2.75 -19.80
CA LEU A 576 14.37 2.56 -21.18
C LEU A 576 13.79 1.26 -21.72
N ASP A 577 13.14 1.33 -22.87
CA ASP A 577 12.64 0.19 -23.63
C ASP A 577 13.21 0.23 -25.06
N TYR A 578 13.22 -0.93 -25.70
CA TYR A 578 13.50 -1.09 -27.12
C TYR A 578 12.23 -1.57 -27.82
N ALA A 579 11.82 -0.87 -28.88
CA ALA A 579 10.66 -1.21 -29.68
C ALA A 579 11.06 -1.43 -31.14
N LEU A 580 10.70 -2.58 -31.72
CA LEU A 580 10.90 -2.91 -33.14
C LEU A 580 9.56 -3.20 -33.81
N ASP A 581 9.28 -2.49 -34.89
CA ASP A 581 8.18 -2.82 -35.80
C ASP A 581 8.68 -3.87 -36.81
N ALA A 582 8.21 -5.11 -36.67
CA ALA A 582 8.66 -6.24 -37.48
C ALA A 582 8.20 -6.17 -38.94
N ASP A 583 7.16 -5.37 -39.24
CA ASP A 583 6.63 -5.21 -40.60
C ASP A 583 7.51 -4.25 -41.41
N THR A 584 8.03 -3.20 -40.75
CA THR A 584 8.83 -2.15 -41.39
C THR A 584 10.33 -2.29 -41.15
N GLY A 585 10.74 -3.07 -40.13
CA GLY A 585 12.13 -3.18 -39.68
C GLY A 585 12.63 -1.95 -38.93
N VAL A 586 11.75 -1.01 -38.56
CA VAL A 586 12.12 0.22 -37.85
C VAL A 586 12.21 -0.07 -36.35
N ALA A 587 13.38 0.21 -35.77
CA ALA A 587 13.64 0.07 -34.34
C ALA A 587 13.87 1.42 -33.67
N ARG A 588 13.37 1.55 -32.44
CA ARG A 588 13.54 2.75 -31.61
C ARG A 588 13.83 2.40 -30.16
N TRP A 589 14.65 3.24 -29.54
CA TRP A 589 14.71 3.39 -28.10
C TRP A 589 13.52 4.23 -27.64
N VAL A 590 12.96 3.89 -26.48
CA VAL A 590 11.76 4.53 -25.94
C VAL A 590 11.93 4.76 -24.44
N THR A 591 11.44 5.89 -23.96
CA THR A 591 11.28 6.14 -22.52
C THR A 591 9.94 6.81 -22.23
N THR A 592 9.38 6.46 -21.09
CA THR A 592 8.16 7.05 -20.51
C THR A 592 8.48 8.07 -19.42
N ASP A 593 9.76 8.30 -19.10
CA ASP A 593 10.17 9.29 -18.11
C ASP A 593 9.79 10.71 -18.58
N THR A 594 9.23 11.51 -17.69
CA THR A 594 8.89 12.92 -17.93
C THR A 594 10.15 13.78 -18.01
N ALA A 595 11.14 13.49 -17.16
CA ALA A 595 12.41 14.19 -17.07
C ALA A 595 13.58 13.17 -17.13
N PRO A 596 13.81 12.52 -18.28
CA PRO A 596 14.76 11.41 -18.40
C PRO A 596 16.17 11.84 -18.02
N ALA A 597 16.88 10.96 -17.31
CA ALA A 597 18.28 11.12 -16.97
C ALA A 597 19.16 11.24 -18.24
N ASP A 598 20.34 11.85 -18.13
CA ASP A 598 21.22 12.09 -19.28
C ASP A 598 21.59 10.80 -20.03
N TRP A 599 21.74 9.68 -19.30
CA TRP A 599 21.94 8.35 -19.89
C TRP A 599 20.75 7.95 -20.78
N THR A 600 19.51 8.02 -20.28
CA THR A 600 18.30 7.70 -21.05
C THR A 600 18.14 8.66 -22.23
N ARG A 601 18.34 9.97 -22.01
CA ARG A 601 18.21 11.00 -23.05
C ARG A 601 19.20 10.79 -24.21
N SER A 602 20.36 10.18 -23.94
CA SER A 602 21.31 9.82 -25.00
C SER A 602 20.78 8.77 -25.97
N TYR A 603 19.81 7.95 -25.54
CA TYR A 603 19.10 6.98 -26.36
C TYR A 603 17.86 7.58 -27.03
N THR A 604 17.21 8.56 -26.41
CA THR A 604 15.94 9.15 -26.88
C THR A 604 16.04 10.66 -27.17
N PRO A 605 16.86 11.09 -28.15
CA PRO A 605 17.04 12.51 -28.47
C PRO A 605 15.90 13.12 -29.31
N ASP A 606 15.02 12.30 -29.90
CA ASP A 606 13.97 12.76 -30.79
C ASP A 606 12.75 13.29 -30.01
N ALA A 607 11.92 14.10 -30.68
CA ALA A 607 10.68 14.58 -30.10
C ALA A 607 9.71 13.41 -29.77
N PRO A 608 8.85 13.57 -28.75
CA PRO A 608 7.85 12.55 -28.42
C PRO A 608 7.00 12.18 -29.64
N ALA A 609 6.76 10.88 -29.81
CA ALA A 609 6.00 10.34 -30.93
C ALA A 609 5.06 9.22 -30.46
N GLN A 610 3.89 9.13 -31.08
CA GLN A 610 3.02 7.98 -30.91
C GLN A 610 3.66 6.75 -31.56
N LEU A 611 3.82 5.67 -30.80
CA LEU A 611 4.30 4.39 -31.29
C LEU A 611 3.22 3.32 -31.13
N PRO A 612 3.16 2.29 -32.02
CA PRO A 612 2.16 1.23 -31.92
C PRO A 612 2.16 0.50 -30.56
N ALA A 613 3.32 0.36 -29.93
CA ALA A 613 3.51 -0.30 -28.63
C ALA A 613 2.97 0.49 -27.42
N PHE A 614 2.58 1.75 -27.58
CA PHE A 614 2.30 2.67 -26.48
C PHE A 614 0.98 3.40 -26.72
N ASP A 615 0.24 3.67 -25.63
CA ASP A 615 -1.06 4.36 -25.71
C ASP A 615 -0.91 5.88 -25.81
N GLU A 616 0.15 6.45 -25.22
CA GLU A 616 0.47 7.88 -25.26
C GLU A 616 1.76 8.16 -26.06
N PRO A 617 1.97 9.40 -26.53
CA PRO A 617 3.23 9.80 -27.14
C PRO A 617 4.40 9.66 -26.15
N VAL A 618 5.46 9.00 -26.59
CA VAL A 618 6.65 8.69 -25.78
C VAL A 618 7.90 9.31 -26.38
N SER A 619 8.90 9.63 -25.57
CA SER A 619 10.20 10.10 -26.06
C SER A 619 10.93 8.95 -26.75
N THR A 620 11.48 9.21 -27.95
CA THR A 620 12.08 8.16 -28.78
C THR A 620 13.46 8.51 -29.32
N GLY A 621 14.18 7.52 -29.81
CA GLY A 621 15.39 7.69 -30.61
C GLY A 621 15.64 6.51 -31.52
N GLN A 622 16.43 6.70 -32.57
CA GLN A 622 16.77 5.61 -33.48
C GLN A 622 17.56 4.49 -32.77
N ALA A 623 17.16 3.24 -32.98
CA ALA A 623 17.87 2.06 -32.50
C ALA A 623 18.29 1.17 -33.67
N PRO A 624 19.40 0.41 -33.55
CA PRO A 624 19.77 -0.57 -34.56
C PRO A 624 18.75 -1.73 -34.57
N PRO A 625 18.23 -2.12 -35.74
CA PRO A 625 17.26 -3.20 -35.81
C PRO A 625 17.90 -4.55 -35.45
N LEU A 626 17.25 -5.25 -34.53
CA LEU A 626 17.57 -6.64 -34.21
C LEU A 626 17.09 -7.58 -35.33
N PRO A 627 17.90 -8.55 -35.77
CA PRO A 627 17.49 -9.57 -36.74
C PRO A 627 16.67 -10.67 -36.06
N VAL A 628 15.60 -10.29 -35.38
CA VAL A 628 14.70 -11.20 -34.65
C VAL A 628 13.37 -11.29 -35.37
N PRO A 629 12.73 -12.48 -35.41
CA PRO A 629 11.38 -12.59 -35.92
C PRO A 629 10.40 -11.89 -34.96
N GLY A 630 9.34 -11.29 -35.52
CA GLY A 630 8.19 -10.85 -34.73
C GLY A 630 7.30 -12.02 -34.30
N PRO A 631 6.27 -11.76 -33.48
CA PRO A 631 5.31 -12.77 -33.09
C PRO A 631 4.65 -13.42 -34.30
N VAL A 632 4.32 -14.71 -34.16
CA VAL A 632 3.60 -15.47 -35.16
C VAL A 632 2.14 -15.54 -34.74
N THR A 633 1.29 -15.04 -35.62
CA THR A 633 -0.16 -15.08 -35.45
C THR A 633 -0.79 -15.74 -36.66
N VAL A 634 -1.54 -16.82 -36.43
CA VAL A 634 -2.41 -17.42 -37.44
C VAL A 634 -3.85 -17.11 -37.08
N ALA A 635 -4.53 -16.33 -37.92
CA ALA A 635 -5.92 -15.95 -37.72
C ALA A 635 -6.85 -16.84 -38.57
N ALA A 636 -7.95 -17.29 -37.98
CA ALA A 636 -9.01 -18.01 -38.66
C ALA A 636 -10.37 -17.44 -38.23
N ARG A 637 -11.30 -17.27 -39.19
CA ARG A 637 -12.68 -16.88 -38.87
C ARG A 637 -13.38 -18.04 -38.17
N THR A 638 -14.10 -17.74 -37.10
CA THR A 638 -15.01 -18.67 -36.42
C THR A 638 -16.45 -18.19 -36.63
N PRO A 639 -17.47 -19.02 -36.34
CA PRO A 639 -18.87 -18.60 -36.42
C PRO A 639 -19.18 -17.37 -35.54
N ASP A 640 -18.46 -17.24 -34.42
CA ASP A 640 -18.73 -16.26 -33.37
C ASP A 640 -17.67 -15.15 -33.28
N GLY A 641 -16.67 -15.14 -34.17
CA GLY A 641 -15.59 -14.14 -34.16
C GLY A 641 -14.32 -14.57 -34.91
N VAL A 642 -13.16 -14.37 -34.27
CA VAL A 642 -11.84 -14.68 -34.81
C VAL A 642 -11.05 -15.52 -33.81
N ARG A 643 -10.42 -16.58 -34.29
CA ARG A 643 -9.45 -17.39 -33.55
C ARG A 643 -8.04 -17.00 -33.96
N LEU A 644 -7.19 -16.73 -32.98
CA LEU A 644 -5.76 -16.46 -33.15
C LEU A 644 -4.96 -17.58 -32.49
N GLN A 645 -4.02 -18.18 -33.23
CA GLN A 645 -2.89 -18.87 -32.62
C GLN A 645 -1.76 -17.84 -32.48
N VAL A 646 -1.45 -17.42 -31.26
CA VAL A 646 -0.36 -16.46 -30.98
C VAL A 646 0.82 -17.18 -30.35
N SER A 647 2.03 -16.91 -30.83
CA SER A 647 3.27 -17.46 -30.28
C SER A 647 4.44 -16.51 -30.52
N SER A 648 5.44 -16.57 -29.65
CA SER A 648 6.69 -15.83 -29.81
C SER A 648 7.82 -16.81 -30.21
N PRO A 649 8.40 -16.70 -31.42
CA PRO A 649 9.58 -17.47 -31.78
C PRO A 649 10.81 -17.14 -30.92
N ARG A 650 10.79 -15.99 -30.24
CA ARG A 650 11.81 -15.55 -29.29
C ARG A 650 11.63 -16.19 -27.91
N GLY A 651 10.50 -16.84 -27.65
CA GLY A 651 10.12 -17.34 -26.33
C GLY A 651 9.82 -16.21 -25.34
N ALA A 652 9.21 -15.13 -25.82
CA ALA A 652 8.73 -14.06 -24.95
C ALA A 652 7.63 -14.56 -23.99
N PRO A 653 7.77 -14.35 -22.67
CA PRO A 653 6.76 -14.78 -21.70
C PRO A 653 5.49 -13.93 -21.78
N THR A 654 5.58 -12.71 -22.30
CA THR A 654 4.44 -11.80 -22.42
C THR A 654 4.13 -11.52 -23.89
N ILE A 655 2.84 -11.62 -24.24
CA ILE A 655 2.30 -11.21 -25.54
C ILE A 655 1.10 -10.30 -25.31
N ALA A 656 1.10 -9.09 -25.86
CA ALA A 656 -0.09 -8.24 -25.88
C ALA A 656 -0.75 -8.24 -27.27
N VAL A 657 -2.09 -8.19 -27.26
CA VAL A 657 -2.93 -8.11 -28.46
C VAL A 657 -3.85 -6.90 -28.31
N ARG A 658 -3.75 -5.96 -29.24
CA ARG A 658 -4.45 -4.68 -29.18
C ARG A 658 -5.18 -4.36 -30.47
N SER A 659 -6.32 -3.70 -30.37
CA SER A 659 -7.12 -3.23 -31.51
C SER A 659 -7.99 -2.06 -31.08
N ASP A 660 -8.21 -1.12 -32.00
CA ASP A 660 -9.16 -0.02 -31.78
C ASP A 660 -10.61 -0.45 -32.02
N VAL A 661 -10.82 -1.65 -32.56
CA VAL A 661 -12.15 -2.22 -32.77
C VAL A 661 -12.70 -2.78 -31.45
N PRO A 662 -13.97 -2.48 -31.11
CA PRO A 662 -14.63 -3.03 -29.94
C PRO A 662 -14.57 -4.55 -29.85
N ALA A 663 -14.24 -5.06 -28.66
CA ALA A 663 -14.28 -6.48 -28.33
C ALA A 663 -15.28 -6.77 -27.20
N PHE A 664 -15.97 -7.91 -27.29
CA PHE A 664 -17.08 -8.27 -26.40
C PHE A 664 -16.79 -9.47 -25.49
N SER A 665 -15.93 -10.38 -25.93
CA SER A 665 -15.48 -11.51 -25.13
C SER A 665 -14.15 -12.01 -25.63
N VAL A 666 -13.40 -12.62 -24.71
CA VAL A 666 -12.14 -13.30 -25.00
C VAL A 666 -12.13 -14.65 -24.31
N THR A 667 -11.68 -15.68 -25.02
CA THR A 667 -11.36 -16.99 -24.46
C THR A 667 -9.91 -17.32 -24.79
N VAL A 668 -9.12 -17.69 -23.78
CA VAL A 668 -7.71 -18.06 -23.91
C VAL A 668 -7.55 -19.54 -23.56
N SER A 669 -6.83 -20.27 -24.41
CA SER A 669 -6.48 -21.68 -24.16
C SER A 669 -4.96 -21.87 -24.26
N TYR A 670 -4.37 -22.26 -23.13
CA TYR A 670 -2.96 -22.65 -23.07
C TYR A 670 -2.81 -24.18 -23.22
N PRO A 671 -1.73 -24.68 -23.86
CA PRO A 671 -1.43 -26.10 -23.94
C PRO A 671 -1.46 -26.78 -22.56
N GLY A 672 -2.24 -27.86 -22.44
CA GLY A 672 -2.35 -28.63 -21.20
C GLY A 672 -3.12 -27.95 -20.07
N ARG A 673 -3.74 -26.79 -20.32
CA ARG A 673 -4.58 -26.08 -19.32
C ARG A 673 -6.03 -26.00 -19.78
N PRO A 674 -6.99 -25.95 -18.85
CA PRO A 674 -8.38 -25.63 -19.19
C PRO A 674 -8.49 -24.24 -19.86
N PRO A 675 -9.39 -24.06 -20.83
CA PRO A 675 -9.66 -22.74 -21.40
C PRO A 675 -10.31 -21.83 -20.37
N VAL A 676 -9.98 -20.54 -20.43
CA VAL A 676 -10.53 -19.51 -19.56
C VAL A 676 -11.14 -18.38 -20.39
N SER A 677 -12.27 -17.83 -19.94
CA SER A 677 -12.99 -16.79 -20.69
C SER A 677 -13.50 -15.69 -19.79
N THR A 678 -13.58 -14.48 -20.34
CA THR A 678 -14.21 -13.33 -19.68
C THR A 678 -14.97 -12.48 -20.69
N PRO A 679 -16.13 -11.92 -20.33
CA PRO A 679 -16.74 -10.84 -21.10
C PRO A 679 -15.86 -9.58 -21.05
N LEU A 680 -16.03 -8.72 -22.04
CA LEU A 680 -15.37 -7.42 -22.17
C LEU A 680 -16.43 -6.31 -22.25
N ALA A 681 -16.06 -5.09 -21.87
CA ALA A 681 -16.97 -3.95 -21.79
C ALA A 681 -17.42 -3.36 -23.15
N GLY A 682 -16.99 -3.93 -24.28
CA GLY A 682 -17.31 -3.41 -25.61
C GLY A 682 -16.46 -2.18 -26.02
N GLY A 683 -15.30 -1.98 -25.39
CA GLY A 683 -14.30 -0.97 -25.77
C GLY A 683 -13.18 -1.54 -26.65
N PRO A 684 -12.17 -0.71 -27.01
CA PRO A 684 -10.98 -1.16 -27.72
C PRO A 684 -10.37 -2.40 -27.06
N LEU A 685 -9.91 -3.35 -27.88
CA LEU A 685 -9.23 -4.54 -27.37
C LEU A 685 -7.89 -4.15 -26.76
N ARG A 686 -7.72 -4.49 -25.48
CA ARG A 686 -6.45 -4.50 -24.76
C ARG A 686 -6.35 -5.86 -24.05
N LEU A 687 -5.62 -6.81 -24.62
CA LEU A 687 -5.39 -8.13 -24.04
C LEU A 687 -3.90 -8.30 -23.76
N GLN A 688 -3.55 -8.73 -22.55
CA GLN A 688 -2.21 -9.17 -22.20
C GLN A 688 -2.23 -10.65 -21.82
N LEU A 689 -1.29 -11.40 -22.37
CA LEU A 689 -1.05 -12.81 -22.05
C LEU A 689 0.29 -12.92 -21.33
N ASP A 690 0.30 -13.51 -20.15
CA ASP A 690 1.49 -13.73 -19.33
C ASP A 690 1.80 -15.23 -19.19
N ASP A 691 3.08 -15.57 -19.00
CA ASP A 691 3.63 -16.94 -19.06
C ASP A 691 3.22 -17.73 -20.32
N VAL A 692 3.32 -17.10 -21.49
CA VAL A 692 3.01 -17.73 -22.77
C VAL A 692 4.05 -18.82 -23.10
N PRO A 693 3.66 -20.10 -23.28
CA PRO A 693 4.59 -21.15 -23.69
C PRO A 693 5.15 -20.91 -25.09
N ARG A 694 6.23 -21.63 -25.43
CA ARG A 694 6.81 -21.60 -26.79
C ARG A 694 5.84 -22.07 -27.86
N GLU A 695 4.97 -23.02 -27.53
CA GLU A 695 3.89 -23.51 -28.40
C GLU A 695 2.82 -22.43 -28.65
N GLY A 696 2.78 -21.39 -27.81
CA GLY A 696 1.83 -20.29 -27.90
C GLY A 696 0.51 -20.55 -27.19
N ALA A 697 -0.46 -19.67 -27.44
CA ALA A 697 -1.81 -19.75 -26.92
C ALA A 697 -2.84 -19.61 -28.05
N LEU A 698 -3.99 -20.24 -27.86
CA LEU A 698 -5.18 -19.99 -28.68
C LEU A 698 -6.01 -18.89 -28.03
N VAL A 699 -6.36 -17.87 -28.80
CA VAL A 699 -7.21 -16.75 -28.37
C VAL A 699 -8.41 -16.66 -29.29
N ASP A 700 -9.59 -16.92 -28.75
CA ASP A 700 -10.86 -16.68 -29.43
C ASP A 700 -11.40 -15.31 -29.01
N LEU A 701 -11.61 -14.43 -29.98
CA LEU A 701 -12.07 -13.05 -29.80
C LEU A 701 -13.39 -12.82 -30.51
N GLN A 702 -14.32 -12.18 -29.79
CA GLN A 702 -15.54 -11.64 -30.38
C GLN A 702 -15.37 -10.14 -30.64
N LEU A 703 -15.17 -9.77 -31.91
CA LEU A 703 -14.95 -8.39 -32.34
C LEU A 703 -16.20 -7.81 -33.04
N ALA A 704 -16.34 -6.49 -33.02
CA ALA A 704 -17.43 -5.79 -33.71
C ALA A 704 -17.34 -5.80 -35.24
N GLY A 705 -16.19 -6.17 -35.80
CA GLY A 705 -15.97 -6.27 -37.24
C GLY A 705 -14.52 -6.60 -37.61
N PRO A 706 -14.17 -6.53 -38.90
CA PRO A 706 -12.80 -6.70 -39.37
C PRO A 706 -11.87 -5.70 -38.68
N ALA A 707 -10.66 -6.12 -38.37
CA ALA A 707 -9.70 -5.31 -37.60
C ALA A 707 -8.26 -5.58 -38.03
N THR A 708 -7.39 -4.60 -37.79
CA THR A 708 -5.94 -4.83 -37.77
C THR A 708 -5.52 -4.94 -36.31
N LEU A 709 -5.05 -6.12 -35.91
CA LEU A 709 -4.54 -6.37 -34.57
C LEU A 709 -3.06 -6.00 -34.50
N LEU A 710 -2.68 -5.30 -33.44
CA LEU A 710 -1.30 -5.14 -33.03
C LEU A 710 -0.97 -6.27 -32.08
N VAL A 711 -0.02 -7.12 -32.46
CA VAL A 711 0.48 -8.21 -31.62
C VAL A 711 1.92 -7.88 -31.29
N ASP A 712 2.21 -7.70 -30.00
CA ASP A 712 3.57 -7.46 -29.52
C ASP A 712 4.03 -8.58 -28.60
N ASP A 713 5.26 -9.03 -28.80
CA ASP A 713 5.94 -9.93 -27.87
C ASP A 713 6.99 -9.15 -27.07
N GLN A 714 7.09 -9.47 -25.78
CA GLN A 714 7.91 -8.71 -24.83
C GLN A 714 8.87 -9.64 -24.09
N THR A 715 10.18 -9.39 -24.23
CA THR A 715 11.20 -10.04 -23.38
C THR A 715 11.85 -9.01 -22.47
N LEU A 716 12.31 -9.44 -21.30
CA LEU A 716 13.04 -8.62 -20.35
C LEU A 716 14.54 -8.57 -20.67
N GLY A 717 15.17 -7.46 -20.32
CA GLY A 717 16.59 -7.18 -20.50
C GLY A 717 16.92 -6.56 -21.85
N LEU A 718 17.85 -5.60 -21.86
CA LEU A 718 18.31 -4.88 -23.05
C LEU A 718 19.73 -5.28 -23.50
N ALA A 719 20.41 -6.15 -22.76
CA ALA A 719 21.83 -6.49 -22.97
C ALA A 719 22.13 -7.09 -24.36
N GLN A 720 21.13 -7.71 -24.99
CA GLN A 720 21.17 -8.28 -26.33
C GLN A 720 21.03 -7.25 -27.45
N VAL A 721 20.57 -6.03 -27.14
CA VAL A 721 20.36 -4.98 -28.14
C VAL A 721 21.71 -4.32 -28.46
N PRO A 722 22.15 -4.26 -29.74
CA PRO A 722 23.35 -3.54 -30.12
C PRO A 722 23.28 -2.09 -29.67
N THR A 723 24.42 -1.50 -29.32
CA THR A 723 24.57 -0.14 -28.78
C THR A 723 23.97 0.13 -27.39
N PHE A 724 23.31 -0.87 -26.77
CA PHE A 724 23.00 -0.80 -25.34
C PHE A 724 24.30 -0.72 -24.52
N ARG A 725 24.30 0.18 -23.53
CA ARG A 725 25.36 0.35 -22.56
C ARG A 725 24.73 0.27 -21.18
N PRO A 726 25.29 -0.52 -20.25
CA PRO A 726 24.79 -0.58 -18.90
C PRO A 726 24.63 0.81 -18.28
N ARG A 727 23.61 0.96 -17.44
CA ARG A 727 23.39 2.18 -16.65
C ARG A 727 24.62 2.47 -15.78
N PRO A 728 24.97 3.74 -15.57
CA PRO A 728 25.96 4.10 -14.56
C PRO A 728 25.41 3.77 -13.15
N PRO A 729 26.28 3.60 -12.13
CA PRO A 729 25.87 3.11 -10.81
C PRO A 729 24.81 3.98 -10.10
N GLU A 730 24.74 5.26 -10.41
CA GLU A 730 23.74 6.20 -9.89
C GLU A 730 22.33 6.02 -10.49
N LEU A 731 22.16 5.18 -11.50
CA LEU A 731 20.87 4.86 -12.11
C LEU A 731 20.54 3.37 -11.95
N ARG A 732 19.25 3.09 -11.85
CA ARG A 732 18.67 1.74 -11.83
C ARG A 732 17.51 1.64 -12.80
N GLN A 733 17.06 0.42 -13.11
CA GLN A 733 15.81 0.21 -13.83
C GLN A 733 14.67 0.96 -13.12
N ALA A 734 13.73 1.50 -13.91
CA ALA A 734 12.54 2.13 -13.36
C ALA A 734 11.69 1.11 -12.58
N ARG A 735 10.80 1.62 -11.74
CA ARG A 735 9.96 0.80 -10.85
C ARG A 735 9.00 -0.09 -11.66
N GLY A 736 8.79 -1.32 -11.23
CA GLY A 736 7.73 -2.22 -11.73
C GLY A 736 8.12 -3.05 -12.95
N ASN A 737 7.14 -3.33 -13.83
CA ASN A 737 7.30 -4.21 -14.99
C ASN A 737 7.54 -3.46 -16.32
N GLU A 738 7.44 -2.13 -16.33
CA GLU A 738 7.36 -1.32 -17.55
C GLU A 738 8.68 -0.62 -17.91
N SER A 739 9.80 -1.34 -17.80
CA SER A 739 11.12 -0.88 -18.25
C SER A 739 12.01 -2.07 -18.56
N ASP A 740 13.04 -1.82 -19.37
CA ASP A 740 14.04 -2.80 -19.82
C ASP A 740 13.44 -3.90 -20.69
N ARG A 741 12.41 -3.57 -21.47
CA ARG A 741 11.73 -4.50 -22.37
C ARG A 741 12.27 -4.40 -23.79
N VAL A 742 12.32 -5.54 -24.47
CA VAL A 742 12.47 -5.64 -25.92
C VAL A 742 11.13 -6.06 -26.51
N ILE A 743 10.41 -5.06 -27.00
CA ILE A 743 9.07 -5.15 -27.58
C ILE A 743 9.21 -5.31 -29.09
N VAL A 744 8.69 -6.40 -29.66
CA VAL A 744 8.62 -6.56 -31.12
C VAL A 744 7.15 -6.67 -31.54
N THR A 745 6.71 -5.68 -32.33
CA THR A 745 5.31 -5.54 -32.75
C THR A 745 5.12 -6.01 -34.19
N ARG A 746 3.98 -6.65 -34.46
CA ARG A 746 3.53 -7.06 -35.79
C ARG A 746 2.05 -6.73 -35.99
N ARG A 747 1.67 -6.33 -37.20
CA ARG A 747 0.27 -6.15 -37.60
C ARG A 747 -0.32 -7.44 -38.18
N VAL A 748 -1.55 -7.73 -37.79
CA VAL A 748 -2.28 -8.92 -38.25
C VAL A 748 -3.69 -8.51 -38.63
N ASP A 749 -4.00 -8.54 -39.92
CA ASP A 749 -5.37 -8.29 -40.38
C ASP A 749 -6.26 -9.51 -40.11
N VAL A 750 -7.42 -9.24 -39.53
CA VAL A 750 -8.43 -10.26 -39.21
C VAL A 750 -9.76 -9.94 -39.89
N PRO A 751 -10.43 -10.98 -40.44
CA PRO A 751 -11.56 -10.83 -41.36
C PRO A 751 -12.89 -10.50 -40.68
#